data_AF-A0A1H9I5R5-F1
#
_entry.id   AF-A0A1H9I5R5-F1
#
_cell.length_a   1.000
_cell.length_b   1.000
_cell.length_c   1.000
_cell.angle_alpha   90.00
_cell.angle_beta   90.00
_cell.angle_gamma   90.00
#
_symmetry.space_group_name_H-M   'P 1'
#
loop_
_entity.id
_entity.type
_entity.pdbx_description
1 polymer ?
#
loop_
_entity_poly.entity_id
_entity_poly.type
_entity_poly.pdbx_seq_one_letter_code
_entity_poly.pdbx_strand_id
1 'polypeptide(L)'
;MPNYITDIKRTIEEKNDNNTLFVLKGFSVEELGLSRVSLADTIADNISRVMSLAMENPKVISFDEFVCLYEIAVRQYKHIIVITNKAMHIEYPIDVLIDDEIAKSLVAHFDDESAVDTEIADIDDYLYIYSNFCKSNDGYVCSYNFEEYDLKNEKIEVVSFGKYVEQQVELSSRHTSYDEIISYPRVNELLEEYWGYTNFRSIKNYDLDALDKGEKKVIDVSQEKIIGDMISQVENCVNHKNARDIFVTAPTGAGKSLMFQLPAMYLAEKYNLVTIVITPLIGLMNDQVQALNDRGYMRARTINSDISPIIKEEILEEVKSGEVSILYLSPESLMGRSGIESLIGTRKIGMIIVDEAHIVTTWGKQFRPDYWYLGDHVSKLRTAQGKAEEDPMSFVIATFTATAIYGGHEDMYKETLNSLHMIDPITYLGYLRRENISIEINEIEAKHNRTEYELDKFDAMVKMIRNSLMRNQKTLIYFPTVALIERFNTYCYKENLSEYVAKYHGQMLADDKNANFQAFLSGEKLIMLATKAFGMGIDIPDIAVVSHYAPTGNVCDYMQEIGRAARDQDIDGHAIYEHMSNDFQHINRLHGLSRLYKGQLVEVMKKILELYEDYRYSDKKNYHTKKRNEMLIDTESFSYIFESPMVNDEEIVNKVKTAMLLIQKDYENRGMTPFRMRPVPIFAYGFLGIEPEVREKLNTRYPSCAVLKNEKLNVCEVNLKKIWQADYEDKMSYPKFKYLLYTGSDELAFNSQYKFSTAMSVDISFEPHYREVYSKILDAVKGAINYSVRNNKFMSEDELAKYISEDAGISIYRAENIVRVTLAAITTYSKSFSWGMNSRLYDARPLKNDRVIYKFNPASRDFIYWIEKGFRTIEEETVERQMYVTNESNSNKTKEILTVLGILEAFGVLRFKSLGGTNSQIYIYVNETKNMRIVRDKPEAYRNKLLEAVGKRHEISVKMLTFLFQNRFRSEEIWDHLENYFLGILPEELK
;
A
#
# COMPACT_ATOMS: atom_id res chain seq x y z
N MET A 1 -21.87 7.53 46.25
CA MET A 1 -20.49 8.07 46.35
C MET A 1 -19.56 6.88 46.30
N PRO A 2 -18.76 6.67 45.24
CA PRO A 2 -18.31 5.33 44.97
C PRO A 2 -17.12 4.97 45.86
N ASN A 3 -17.14 3.74 46.34
CA ASN A 3 -16.25 3.06 47.29
C ASN A 3 -14.72 3.21 47.04
N TYR A 4 -14.30 3.79 45.90
CA TYR A 4 -12.91 3.74 45.44
C TYR A 4 -11.94 4.64 46.22
N ILE A 5 -12.34 5.82 46.73
CA ILE A 5 -11.40 6.72 47.45
C ILE A 5 -10.85 6.02 48.70
N THR A 6 -11.71 5.30 49.42
CA THR A 6 -11.32 4.50 50.59
C THR A 6 -10.39 3.35 50.18
N ASP A 7 -10.64 2.69 49.05
CA ASP A 7 -9.78 1.62 48.53
C ASP A 7 -8.40 2.13 48.06
N ILE A 8 -8.34 3.31 47.43
CA ILE A 8 -7.10 3.99 47.03
C ILE A 8 -6.29 4.36 48.27
N LYS A 9 -6.91 5.01 49.27
CA LYS A 9 -6.24 5.37 50.53
C LYS A 9 -5.71 4.15 51.26
N ARG A 10 -6.50 3.07 51.35
CA ARG A 10 -6.06 1.81 51.94
C ARG A 10 -4.86 1.21 51.19
N THR A 11 -4.88 1.22 49.86
CA THR A 11 -3.78 0.70 49.03
C THR A 11 -2.49 1.48 49.26
N ILE A 12 -2.60 2.82 49.34
CA ILE A 12 -1.47 3.69 49.67
C ILE A 12 -0.98 3.36 51.08
N GLU A 13 -1.84 3.36 52.10
CA GLU A 13 -1.46 3.06 53.49
C GLU A 13 -0.79 1.68 53.66
N GLU A 14 -1.28 0.64 52.99
CA GLU A 14 -0.76 -0.73 53.09
C GLU A 14 0.61 -0.91 52.40
N LYS A 15 0.87 -0.18 51.31
CA LYS A 15 2.05 -0.36 50.45
C LYS A 15 3.04 0.79 50.52
N ASN A 16 2.80 1.80 51.36
CA ASN A 16 3.66 2.98 51.42
C ASN A 16 5.00 2.66 52.10
N ASP A 17 6.09 2.82 51.36
CA ASP A 17 7.44 2.80 51.87
C ASP A 17 8.30 3.91 51.24
N ASN A 18 9.53 4.07 51.73
CA ASN A 18 10.41 5.13 51.26
C ASN A 18 10.82 5.03 49.78
N ASN A 19 10.68 3.87 49.13
CA ASN A 19 11.09 3.60 47.76
C ASN A 19 9.90 3.37 46.80
N THR A 20 8.68 3.60 47.26
CA THR A 20 7.45 3.38 46.50
C THR A 20 6.88 4.70 46.01
N LEU A 21 6.57 4.77 44.72
CA LEU A 21 5.88 5.89 44.08
C LEU A 21 4.47 5.46 43.69
N PHE A 22 3.45 6.20 44.12
CA PHE A 22 2.06 5.98 43.71
C PHE A 22 1.69 6.92 42.57
N VAL A 23 1.07 6.37 41.52
CA VAL A 23 0.65 7.13 40.34
C VAL A 23 -0.83 6.95 40.14
N LEU A 24 -1.59 8.04 40.06
CA LEU A 24 -3.04 8.00 39.86
C LEU A 24 -3.40 8.20 38.38
N LYS A 25 -3.99 7.18 37.74
CA LYS A 25 -4.45 7.21 36.34
C LYS A 25 -5.98 7.23 36.28
N GLY A 26 -6.55 8.38 35.92
CA GLY A 26 -8.00 8.56 35.84
C GLY A 26 -8.70 8.82 37.19
N PHE A 27 -7.93 9.25 38.20
CA PHE A 27 -8.41 9.74 39.49
C PHE A 27 -7.74 11.08 39.78
N SER A 28 -8.43 11.97 40.51
CA SER A 28 -7.87 13.26 40.91
C SER A 28 -7.07 13.15 42.20
N VAL A 29 -5.85 13.70 42.23
CA VAL A 29 -5.01 13.82 43.43
C VAL A 29 -5.68 14.71 44.48
N GLU A 30 -6.55 15.64 44.08
CA GLU A 30 -7.29 16.52 44.99
C GLU A 30 -8.30 15.75 45.85
N GLU A 31 -8.84 14.63 45.35
CA GLU A 31 -9.72 13.74 46.12
C GLU A 31 -8.98 13.06 47.29
N LEU A 32 -7.64 13.02 47.23
CA LEU A 32 -6.78 12.57 48.32
C LEU A 32 -6.31 13.71 49.23
N GLY A 33 -6.68 14.96 48.94
CA GLY A 33 -6.26 16.16 49.68
C GLY A 33 -4.90 16.73 49.25
N LEU A 34 -4.40 16.34 48.08
CA LEU A 34 -3.16 16.86 47.48
C LEU A 34 -3.47 18.01 46.52
N SER A 35 -2.49 18.86 46.24
CA SER A 35 -2.63 19.94 45.26
C SER A 35 -2.12 19.51 43.89
N ARG A 36 -2.82 19.92 42.83
CA ARG A 36 -2.33 19.75 41.45
C ARG A 36 -1.05 20.55 41.23
N VAL A 37 -0.13 19.97 40.46
CA VAL A 37 1.13 20.61 40.09
C VAL A 37 1.04 21.28 38.72
N SER A 38 1.88 22.28 38.49
CA SER A 38 2.07 22.86 37.16
C SER A 38 2.85 21.89 36.27
N LEU A 39 2.24 21.49 35.15
CA LEU A 39 2.92 20.62 34.19
C LEU A 39 4.07 21.34 33.49
N ALA A 40 3.92 22.66 33.27
CA ALA A 40 4.98 23.50 32.71
C ALA A 40 6.23 23.50 33.59
N ASP A 41 6.06 23.65 34.90
CA ASP A 41 7.18 23.65 35.85
C ASP A 41 7.85 22.27 35.92
N THR A 42 7.04 21.20 35.79
CA THR A 42 7.54 19.82 35.78
C THR A 42 8.38 19.55 34.54
N ILE A 43 7.94 20.01 33.36
CA ILE A 43 8.67 19.89 32.09
C ILE A 43 9.95 20.74 32.11
N ALA A 44 9.91 21.92 32.71
CA ALA A 44 11.05 22.84 32.76
C ALA A 44 12.18 22.33 33.67
N ASP A 45 11.85 21.65 34.78
CA ASP A 45 12.84 21.14 35.73
C ASP A 45 12.41 19.81 36.40
N ASN A 46 12.50 18.72 35.64
CA ASN A 46 12.18 17.37 36.11
C ASN A 46 13.03 16.95 37.33
N ILE A 47 14.26 17.45 37.47
CA ILE A 47 15.18 17.07 38.56
C ILE A 47 14.70 17.68 39.88
N SER A 48 14.41 18.98 39.89
CA SER A 48 13.90 19.66 41.08
C SER A 48 12.57 19.06 41.54
N ARG A 49 11.69 18.69 40.60
CA ARG A 49 10.43 18.02 40.95
C ARG A 49 10.65 16.64 41.58
N VAL A 50 11.54 15.82 41.03
CA VAL A 50 11.85 14.50 41.63
C VAL A 50 12.48 14.64 43.01
N MET A 51 13.31 15.67 43.24
CA MET A 51 13.89 15.96 44.55
C MET A 51 12.84 16.39 45.58
N SER A 52 11.84 17.18 45.19
CA SER A 52 10.74 17.54 46.10
C SER A 52 9.86 16.34 46.42
N LEU A 53 9.55 15.52 45.42
CA LEU A 53 8.85 14.24 45.57
C LEU A 53 9.51 13.30 46.59
N ALA A 54 10.85 13.27 46.63
CA ALA A 54 11.58 12.42 47.57
C ALA A 54 11.34 12.81 49.04
N MET A 55 10.92 14.06 49.31
CA MET A 55 10.58 14.57 50.64
C MET A 55 9.11 14.35 51.02
N GLU A 56 8.26 13.93 50.08
CA GLU A 56 6.84 13.67 50.32
C GLU A 56 6.61 12.28 50.93
N ASN A 57 5.58 12.17 51.76
CA ASN A 57 5.15 10.90 52.33
C ASN A 57 3.63 10.90 52.62
N PRO A 58 2.80 10.10 51.93
CA PRO A 58 3.15 9.20 50.82
C PRO A 58 3.57 9.96 49.54
N LYS A 59 4.35 9.33 48.66
CA LYS A 59 4.77 9.90 47.37
C LYS A 59 3.71 9.62 46.31
N VAL A 60 2.91 10.62 45.95
CA VAL A 60 1.76 10.43 45.05
C VAL A 60 1.81 11.48 43.94
N ILE A 61 1.67 11.05 42.70
CA ILE A 61 1.61 11.94 41.52
C ILE A 61 0.46 11.55 40.59
N SER A 62 0.05 12.49 39.76
CA SER A 62 -0.88 12.22 38.66
C SER A 62 -0.18 11.45 37.54
N PHE A 63 -0.97 10.81 36.68
CA PHE A 63 -0.44 10.11 35.52
C PHE A 63 0.18 11.06 34.50
N ASP A 64 -0.37 12.27 34.35
CA ASP A 64 0.19 13.33 33.48
C ASP A 64 1.65 13.65 33.88
N GLU A 65 1.88 13.79 35.19
CA GLU A 65 3.21 14.05 35.74
C GLU A 65 4.14 12.83 35.60
N PHE A 66 3.60 11.62 35.82
CA PHE A 66 4.36 10.39 35.70
C PHE A 66 4.90 10.15 34.29
N VAL A 67 4.11 10.43 33.24
CA VAL A 67 4.55 10.31 31.85
C VAL A 67 5.76 11.22 31.58
N CYS A 68 5.75 12.43 32.12
CA CYS A 68 6.88 13.37 32.04
C CYS A 68 8.13 12.87 32.78
N LEU A 69 7.94 12.24 33.96
CA LEU A 69 9.02 11.82 34.85
C LEU A 69 9.46 10.36 34.67
N TYR A 70 8.86 9.61 33.74
CA TYR A 70 8.94 8.15 33.66
C TYR A 70 10.36 7.58 33.77
N GLU A 71 11.28 8.05 32.92
CA GLU A 71 12.67 7.59 32.89
C GLU A 71 13.41 7.80 34.22
N ILE A 72 13.11 8.90 34.91
CA ILE A 72 13.73 9.23 36.20
C ILE A 72 13.05 8.42 37.32
N ALA A 73 11.72 8.30 37.28
CA ALA A 73 10.93 7.57 38.26
C ALA A 73 11.32 6.07 38.29
N VAL A 74 11.44 5.42 37.13
CA VAL A 74 11.84 4.01 37.01
C VAL A 74 13.28 3.77 37.52
N ARG A 75 14.16 4.76 37.42
CA ARG A 75 15.52 4.67 37.95
C ARG A 75 15.58 4.88 39.45
N GLN A 76 14.83 5.86 39.96
CA GLN A 76 14.89 6.31 41.36
C GLN A 76 14.12 5.39 42.31
N TYR A 77 12.94 4.91 41.89
CA TYR A 77 12.06 4.11 42.74
C TYR A 77 12.24 2.62 42.49
N LYS A 78 12.09 1.83 43.55
CA LYS A 78 12.17 0.36 43.46
C LYS A 78 10.81 -0.24 43.09
N HIS A 79 9.75 0.40 43.54
CA HIS A 79 8.37 0.00 43.30
C HIS A 79 7.56 1.22 42.86
N ILE A 80 6.78 1.06 41.80
CA ILE A 80 5.89 2.09 41.29
C ILE A 80 4.50 1.45 41.20
N ILE A 81 3.53 2.01 41.90
CA ILE A 81 2.17 1.47 41.94
C ILE A 81 1.26 2.41 41.16
N VAL A 82 0.86 1.99 39.98
CA VAL A 82 -0.06 2.73 39.11
C VAL A 82 -1.48 2.32 39.44
N ILE A 83 -2.21 3.23 40.10
CA ILE A 83 -3.59 3.06 40.49
C ILE A 83 -4.48 3.58 39.36
N THR A 84 -5.16 2.68 38.66
CA THR A 84 -5.92 3.02 37.44
C THR A 84 -7.43 2.89 37.61
N ASN A 85 -8.16 3.84 37.02
CA ASN A 85 -9.61 3.82 36.97
C ASN A 85 -10.11 2.91 35.83
N LYS A 86 -10.58 1.71 36.18
CA LYS A 86 -11.05 0.69 35.23
C LYS A 86 -12.32 1.09 34.47
N ALA A 87 -13.00 2.17 34.87
CA ALA A 87 -14.16 2.68 34.15
C ALA A 87 -13.78 3.54 32.92
N MET A 88 -12.51 3.95 32.79
CA MET A 88 -12.02 4.82 31.72
C MET A 88 -10.94 4.07 30.91
N HIS A 89 -11.11 3.99 29.58
CA HIS A 89 -10.21 3.21 28.72
C HIS A 89 -9.49 4.03 27.65
N ILE A 90 -10.09 5.11 27.16
CA ILE A 90 -9.59 5.88 26.00
C ILE A 90 -9.23 7.30 26.41
N GLU A 91 -10.11 7.98 27.15
CA GLU A 91 -9.94 9.37 27.57
C GLU A 91 -9.96 9.49 29.10
N TYR A 92 -9.05 10.29 29.64
CA TYR A 92 -8.86 10.53 31.07
C TYR A 92 -8.98 12.02 31.36
N PRO A 93 -9.56 12.40 32.51
CA PRO A 93 -9.54 13.79 32.96
C PRO A 93 -8.10 14.22 33.27
N ILE A 94 -7.77 15.46 32.93
CA ILE A 94 -6.45 16.03 33.22
C ILE A 94 -6.36 16.38 34.70
N ASP A 95 -5.26 15.97 35.33
CA ASP A 95 -5.06 16.17 36.75
C ASP A 95 -3.75 16.93 37.09
N VAL A 96 -3.46 17.93 36.27
CA VAL A 96 -2.37 18.90 36.41
C VAL A 96 -2.85 20.28 35.98
N LEU A 97 -2.16 21.33 36.42
CA LEU A 97 -2.39 22.70 35.95
C LEU A 97 -1.68 22.90 34.61
N ILE A 98 -2.46 23.32 33.60
CA ILE A 98 -1.98 23.67 32.25
C ILE A 98 -2.37 25.12 31.98
N ASP A 99 -1.45 25.90 31.40
CA ASP A 99 -1.73 27.28 30.99
C ASP A 99 -2.86 27.33 29.95
N ASP A 100 -3.75 28.31 30.06
CA ASP A 100 -4.90 28.47 29.17
C ASP A 100 -4.51 28.64 27.69
N GLU A 101 -3.36 29.25 27.39
CA GLU A 101 -2.85 29.43 26.03
C GLU A 101 -2.37 28.09 25.45
N ILE A 102 -1.71 27.28 26.27
CA ILE A 102 -1.24 25.92 25.91
C ILE A 102 -2.43 24.99 25.75
N ALA A 103 -3.41 25.01 26.65
CA ALA A 103 -4.62 24.19 26.56
C ALA A 103 -5.42 24.50 25.28
N LYS A 104 -5.57 25.79 24.92
CA LYS A 104 -6.17 26.19 23.64
C LYS A 104 -5.36 25.71 22.44
N SER A 105 -4.04 25.81 22.50
CA SER A 105 -3.13 25.35 21.46
C SER A 105 -3.19 23.83 21.26
N LEU A 106 -3.30 23.06 22.35
CA LEU A 106 -3.48 21.60 22.32
C LEU A 106 -4.85 21.23 21.72
N VAL A 107 -5.94 21.85 22.16
CA VAL A 107 -7.26 21.62 21.56
C VAL A 107 -7.24 21.91 20.06
N ALA A 108 -6.66 23.04 19.63
CA ALA A 108 -6.54 23.39 18.22
C ALA A 108 -5.64 22.42 17.42
N HIS A 109 -4.65 21.80 18.07
CA HIS A 109 -3.79 20.80 17.45
C HIS A 109 -4.53 19.48 17.16
N PHE A 110 -5.36 19.02 18.10
CA PHE A 110 -6.08 17.75 18.00
C PHE A 110 -7.47 17.84 17.34
N ASP A 111 -8.02 19.05 17.18
CA ASP A 111 -9.30 19.31 16.52
C ASP A 111 -9.13 19.78 15.05
N ASP A 112 -9.46 18.90 14.11
CA ASP A 112 -9.30 19.11 12.66
C ASP A 112 -10.27 20.18 12.07
N GLU A 113 -11.31 20.61 12.80
CA GLU A 113 -12.31 21.60 12.32
C GLU A 113 -12.10 23.03 12.85
N SER A 114 -11.14 23.25 13.75
CA SER A 114 -10.95 24.57 14.38
C SER A 114 -10.30 25.60 13.44
N ALA A 115 -11.11 26.50 12.89
CA ALA A 115 -10.70 27.56 11.96
C ALA A 115 -10.14 28.83 12.65
N VAL A 116 -9.31 28.69 13.70
CA VAL A 116 -8.84 29.85 14.47
C VAL A 116 -7.37 30.17 14.15
N ASP A 117 -7.16 31.32 13.49
CA ASP A 117 -5.87 32.03 13.34
C ASP A 117 -5.39 32.54 14.71
N THR A 118 -4.90 31.65 15.57
CA THR A 118 -4.23 32.01 16.81
C THR A 118 -2.75 31.64 16.73
N GLU A 119 -1.86 32.50 17.21
CA GLU A 119 -0.47 32.12 17.45
C GLU A 119 -0.46 30.89 18.36
N ILE A 120 0.08 29.79 17.86
CA ILE A 120 0.18 28.52 18.60
C ILE A 120 1.42 28.64 19.48
N ALA A 121 1.23 28.54 20.80
CA ALA A 121 2.33 28.47 21.76
C ALA A 121 3.18 27.20 21.54
N ASP A 122 4.41 27.17 22.02
CA ASP A 122 5.25 25.96 21.91
C ASP A 122 4.64 24.83 22.76
N ILE A 123 4.10 23.81 22.09
CA ILE A 123 3.42 22.67 22.70
C ILE A 123 4.17 21.35 22.49
N ASP A 124 5.37 21.38 21.89
CA ASP A 124 6.10 20.16 21.49
C ASP A 124 6.32 19.21 22.69
N ASP A 125 6.61 19.74 23.88
CA ASP A 125 6.78 18.96 25.11
C ASP A 125 5.47 18.38 25.67
N TYR A 126 4.33 19.00 25.38
CA TYR A 126 3.01 18.51 25.79
C TYR A 126 2.50 17.41 24.84
N LEU A 127 2.87 17.48 23.56
CA LEU A 127 2.60 16.42 22.57
C LEU A 127 3.38 15.13 22.88
N TYR A 128 4.46 15.19 23.67
CA TYR A 128 5.10 14.00 24.22
C TYR A 128 4.22 13.27 25.25
N ILE A 129 3.36 14.00 25.96
CA ILE A 129 2.52 13.47 27.05
C ILE A 129 1.17 13.01 26.51
N TYR A 130 0.56 13.79 25.61
CA TYR A 130 -0.82 13.57 25.15
C TYR A 130 -0.88 13.10 23.69
N SER A 131 -1.62 12.02 23.45
CA SER A 131 -1.96 11.46 22.14
C SER A 131 -3.27 12.01 21.56
N ASN A 132 -4.10 12.59 22.43
CA ASN A 132 -5.32 13.31 22.11
C ASN A 132 -5.61 14.31 23.24
N PHE A 133 -6.20 15.46 22.94
CA PHE A 133 -6.57 16.47 23.93
C PHE A 133 -7.82 17.22 23.45
N CYS A 134 -8.91 17.13 24.21
CA CYS A 134 -10.17 17.76 23.83
C CYS A 134 -10.88 18.40 25.03
N LYS A 135 -11.80 19.32 24.73
CA LYS A 135 -12.60 20.01 25.73
C LYS A 135 -13.95 19.29 25.90
N SER A 136 -14.23 18.82 27.11
CA SER A 136 -15.52 18.24 27.50
C SER A 136 -16.36 19.24 28.31
N ASN A 137 -17.60 18.86 28.65
CA ASN A 137 -18.47 19.65 29.51
C ASN A 137 -17.93 19.85 30.94
N ASP A 138 -17.10 18.91 31.42
CA ASP A 138 -16.58 18.87 32.80
C ASP A 138 -15.09 19.27 32.89
N GLY A 139 -14.51 19.82 31.82
CA GLY A 139 -13.10 20.20 31.73
C GLY A 139 -12.39 19.55 30.55
N TYR A 140 -11.06 19.57 30.55
CA TYR A 140 -10.26 18.94 29.50
C TYR A 140 -10.08 17.44 29.77
N VAL A 141 -10.17 16.65 28.71
CA VAL A 141 -9.84 15.23 28.73
C VAL A 141 -8.76 14.94 27.71
N CYS A 142 -7.96 13.91 27.98
CA CYS A 142 -6.82 13.56 27.17
C CYS A 142 -6.67 12.05 27.03
N SER A 143 -5.93 11.64 26.00
CA SER A 143 -5.34 10.32 25.91
C SER A 143 -3.83 10.49 26.04
N TYR A 144 -3.13 9.55 26.67
CA TYR A 144 -1.68 9.66 26.90
C TYR A 144 -0.89 8.95 25.81
N ASN A 145 0.23 9.55 25.39
CA ASN A 145 1.27 8.90 24.57
C ASN A 145 2.13 7.96 25.45
N PHE A 146 1.49 7.01 26.13
CA PHE A 146 2.11 6.11 27.10
C PHE A 146 1.44 4.73 27.06
N GLU A 147 2.18 3.67 26.73
CA GLU A 147 1.59 2.36 26.40
C GLU A 147 1.23 1.52 27.64
N GLU A 148 0.33 0.54 27.49
CA GLU A 148 0.20 -0.55 28.48
C GLU A 148 1.45 -1.43 28.57
N TYR A 149 2.29 -1.49 27.53
CA TYR A 149 3.55 -2.22 27.56
C TYR A 149 4.59 -1.54 28.48
N ASP A 150 4.62 -0.21 28.53
CA ASP A 150 5.51 0.52 29.45
C ASP A 150 5.16 0.23 30.91
N LEU A 151 3.87 -0.03 31.20
CA LEU A 151 3.40 -0.50 32.50
C LEU A 151 3.81 -1.95 32.83
N LYS A 152 4.37 -2.71 31.88
CA LYS A 152 4.89 -4.09 32.11
C LYS A 152 6.34 -4.11 32.61
N ASN A 153 6.90 -2.97 32.97
CA ASN A 153 8.19 -2.90 33.66
C ASN A 153 8.15 -3.70 34.98
N GLU A 154 9.21 -4.45 35.29
CA GLU A 154 9.29 -5.28 36.51
C GLU A 154 9.11 -4.51 37.83
N LYS A 155 9.35 -3.19 37.80
CA LYS A 155 9.18 -2.29 38.95
C LYS A 155 7.77 -1.70 39.07
N ILE A 156 6.93 -1.85 38.05
CA ILE A 156 5.60 -1.26 37.99
C ILE A 156 4.55 -2.32 38.35
N GLU A 157 3.74 -2.02 39.34
CA GLU A 157 2.55 -2.78 39.69
C GLU A 157 1.31 -1.95 39.33
N VAL A 158 0.38 -2.51 38.56
CA VAL A 158 -0.88 -1.85 38.22
C VAL A 158 -1.99 -2.36 39.13
N VAL A 159 -2.67 -1.45 39.83
CA VAL A 159 -3.83 -1.74 40.69
C VAL A 159 -5.04 -1.03 40.12
N SER A 160 -6.11 -1.74 39.80
CA SER A 160 -7.29 -1.15 39.15
C SER A 160 -8.49 -1.08 40.09
N PHE A 161 -9.15 0.08 40.14
CA PHE A 161 -10.42 0.28 40.84
C PHE A 161 -11.54 0.69 39.86
N GLY A 162 -12.78 0.30 40.16
CA GLY A 162 -13.94 0.58 39.33
C GLY A 162 -14.54 -0.67 38.67
N LYS A 163 -15.85 -0.62 38.36
CA LYS A 163 -16.50 -1.66 37.55
C LYS A 163 -16.40 -1.27 36.09
N TYR A 164 -15.73 -2.13 35.34
CA TYR A 164 -15.63 -2.04 33.90
C TYR A 164 -16.96 -2.40 33.26
N VAL A 165 -17.47 -1.58 32.33
CA VAL A 165 -18.34 -2.09 31.27
C VAL A 165 -17.41 -2.50 30.15
N GLU A 166 -16.83 -3.69 30.30
CA GLU A 166 -16.06 -4.30 29.24
C GLU A 166 -17.04 -4.59 28.11
N GLN A 167 -16.92 -3.89 26.99
CA GLN A 167 -17.06 -4.59 25.73
C GLN A 167 -15.85 -5.52 25.67
N GLN A 168 -15.96 -6.65 26.39
CA GLN A 168 -15.24 -7.84 25.99
C GLN A 168 -15.76 -8.06 24.57
N VAL A 169 -14.93 -7.76 23.57
CA VAL A 169 -14.80 -8.73 22.50
C VAL A 169 -14.14 -9.94 23.15
N GLU A 170 -14.90 -10.62 24.01
CA GLU A 170 -14.99 -12.05 23.89
C GLU A 170 -15.22 -12.21 22.39
N LEU A 171 -14.25 -12.79 21.69
CA LEU A 171 -14.59 -13.77 20.67
C LEU A 171 -15.40 -14.86 21.38
N SER A 172 -16.57 -14.50 21.92
CA SER A 172 -17.65 -15.41 22.12
C SER A 172 -17.89 -15.83 20.68
N SER A 173 -17.48 -17.05 20.38
CA SER A 173 -17.99 -17.82 19.28
C SER A 173 -19.52 -17.69 19.32
N ARG A 174 -20.06 -16.60 18.76
CA ARG A 174 -21.46 -16.53 18.40
C ARG A 174 -21.55 -17.49 17.24
N HIS A 175 -21.83 -18.73 17.59
CA HIS A 175 -21.97 -19.84 16.68
C HIS A 175 -22.81 -19.35 15.50
N THR A 176 -22.19 -19.29 14.34
CA THR A 176 -22.93 -19.00 13.12
C THR A 176 -23.68 -20.28 12.81
N SER A 177 -24.98 -20.31 13.10
CA SER A 177 -25.82 -21.44 12.69
C SER A 177 -25.80 -21.50 11.17
N TYR A 178 -25.13 -22.50 10.62
CA TYR A 178 -25.08 -22.75 9.18
C TYR A 178 -26.40 -23.33 8.65
N ASP A 179 -27.27 -23.83 9.53
CA ASP A 179 -28.53 -24.50 9.18
C ASP A 179 -29.70 -23.52 8.96
N GLU A 180 -29.66 -22.32 9.54
CA GLU A 180 -30.76 -21.35 9.44
C GLU A 180 -30.63 -20.44 8.20
N ILE A 181 -31.36 -20.77 7.13
CA ILE A 181 -31.46 -19.94 5.92
C ILE A 181 -32.53 -18.87 6.08
N ILE A 182 -32.14 -17.60 5.91
CA ILE A 182 -33.08 -16.47 5.81
C ILE A 182 -33.42 -16.28 4.33
N SER A 183 -34.54 -16.85 3.89
CA SER A 183 -34.97 -16.74 2.49
C SER A 183 -35.76 -15.45 2.24
N TYR A 184 -35.49 -14.80 1.12
CA TYR A 184 -36.18 -13.60 0.66
C TYR A 184 -36.86 -13.89 -0.69
N PRO A 185 -38.20 -13.96 -0.77
CA PRO A 185 -38.90 -14.32 -2.00
C PRO A 185 -38.52 -13.47 -3.22
N ARG A 186 -38.38 -12.16 -3.03
CA ARG A 186 -37.95 -11.24 -4.10
C ARG A 186 -36.55 -11.55 -4.62
N VAL A 187 -35.65 -12.07 -3.79
CA VAL A 187 -34.30 -12.46 -4.22
C VAL A 187 -34.37 -13.68 -5.14
N ASN A 188 -35.27 -14.63 -4.85
CA ASN A 188 -35.50 -15.79 -5.72
C ASN A 188 -36.09 -15.37 -7.07
N GLU A 189 -37.01 -14.41 -7.07
CA GLU A 189 -37.55 -13.81 -8.29
C GLU A 189 -36.45 -13.13 -9.12
N LEU A 190 -35.57 -12.34 -8.48
CA LEU A 190 -34.44 -11.70 -9.15
C LEU A 190 -33.44 -12.72 -9.74
N LEU A 191 -33.22 -13.83 -9.05
CA LEU A 191 -32.40 -14.93 -9.56
C LEU A 191 -33.01 -15.52 -10.83
N GLU A 192 -34.32 -15.82 -10.82
CA GLU A 192 -35.03 -16.34 -11.98
C GLU A 192 -35.04 -15.33 -13.14
N GLU A 193 -35.29 -14.05 -12.83
CA GLU A 193 -35.40 -12.94 -13.81
C GLU A 193 -34.07 -12.69 -14.55
N TYR A 194 -32.96 -12.58 -13.83
CA TYR A 194 -31.67 -12.16 -14.42
C TYR A 194 -30.68 -13.31 -14.68
N TRP A 195 -30.79 -14.43 -13.96
CA TRP A 195 -29.91 -15.59 -14.14
C TRP A 195 -30.60 -16.80 -14.80
N GLY A 196 -31.93 -16.82 -14.87
CA GLY A 196 -32.70 -17.84 -15.60
C GLY A 196 -32.80 -19.21 -14.91
N TYR A 197 -32.41 -19.30 -13.63
CA TYR A 197 -32.55 -20.51 -12.82
C TYR A 197 -33.11 -20.20 -11.43
N THR A 198 -33.72 -21.19 -10.79
CA THR A 198 -34.49 -21.03 -9.55
C THR A 198 -33.81 -21.56 -8.30
N ASN A 199 -32.64 -22.21 -8.43
CA ASN A 199 -31.94 -22.85 -7.33
C ASN A 199 -30.54 -22.25 -7.13
N PHE A 200 -30.20 -21.98 -5.87
CA PHE A 200 -28.86 -21.59 -5.47
C PHE A 200 -27.89 -22.77 -5.45
N ARG A 201 -26.62 -22.50 -5.73
CA ARG A 201 -25.56 -23.51 -5.58
C ARG A 201 -25.21 -23.67 -4.10
N SER A 202 -24.78 -24.88 -3.74
CA SER A 202 -24.11 -25.14 -2.46
C SER A 202 -22.61 -25.03 -2.63
N ILE A 203 -21.93 -24.56 -1.60
CA ILE A 203 -20.49 -24.35 -1.55
C ILE A 203 -19.98 -25.06 -0.31
N LYS A 204 -18.93 -25.87 -0.48
CA LYS A 204 -18.25 -26.52 0.63
C LYS A 204 -17.48 -25.47 1.43
N ASN A 205 -17.67 -25.45 2.74
CA ASN A 205 -16.99 -24.57 3.69
C ASN A 205 -16.40 -25.38 4.84
N TYR A 206 -15.31 -24.90 5.45
CA TYR A 206 -14.86 -25.42 6.73
C TYR A 206 -15.84 -25.04 7.84
N ASP A 207 -16.16 -26.00 8.70
CA ASP A 207 -16.88 -25.77 9.95
C ASP A 207 -15.90 -25.10 10.93
N LEU A 208 -16.10 -23.81 11.18
CA LEU A 208 -15.19 -23.02 12.02
C LEU A 208 -15.12 -23.54 13.47
N ASP A 209 -16.24 -24.03 14.01
CA ASP A 209 -16.28 -24.55 15.38
C ASP A 209 -15.50 -25.88 15.50
N ALA A 210 -15.51 -26.69 14.45
CA ALA A 210 -14.68 -27.89 14.34
C ALA A 210 -13.21 -27.52 14.11
N LEU A 211 -12.95 -26.54 13.24
CA LEU A 211 -11.61 -26.10 12.89
C LEU A 211 -10.86 -25.50 14.09
N ASP A 212 -11.56 -24.73 14.93
CA ASP A 212 -11.04 -24.20 16.20
C ASP A 212 -10.65 -25.29 17.21
N LYS A 213 -11.26 -26.48 17.08
CA LYS A 213 -10.91 -27.69 17.86
C LYS A 213 -9.81 -28.53 17.18
N GLY A 214 -9.31 -28.09 16.03
CA GLY A 214 -8.29 -28.80 15.23
C GLY A 214 -8.87 -29.86 14.30
N GLU A 215 -10.19 -29.91 14.09
CA GLU A 215 -10.86 -30.87 13.21
C GLU A 215 -11.18 -30.25 11.85
N LYS A 216 -10.73 -30.90 10.77
CA LYS A 216 -11.01 -30.47 9.38
C LYS A 216 -12.37 -30.98 8.91
N LYS A 217 -13.45 -30.48 9.50
CA LYS A 217 -14.80 -30.81 9.07
C LYS A 217 -15.27 -29.83 8.00
N VAL A 218 -15.88 -30.37 6.94
CA VAL A 218 -16.44 -29.60 5.82
C VAL A 218 -17.96 -29.73 5.85
N ILE A 219 -18.66 -28.63 5.59
CA ILE A 219 -20.11 -28.51 5.54
C ILE A 219 -20.53 -27.86 4.22
N ASP A 220 -21.73 -28.19 3.74
CA ASP A 220 -22.31 -27.54 2.57
C ASP A 220 -23.13 -26.32 2.99
N VAL A 221 -22.79 -25.16 2.43
CA VAL A 221 -23.48 -23.88 2.67
C VAL A 221 -24.08 -23.39 1.37
N SER A 222 -25.40 -23.15 1.36
CA SER A 222 -26.09 -22.57 0.19
C SER A 222 -25.66 -21.10 -0.02
N GLN A 223 -25.55 -20.67 -1.28
CA GLN A 223 -25.38 -19.24 -1.60
C GLN A 223 -26.53 -18.39 -1.01
N GLU A 224 -27.74 -18.95 -0.91
CA GLU A 224 -28.89 -18.27 -0.31
C GLU A 224 -28.64 -17.87 1.15
N LYS A 225 -27.94 -18.72 1.90
CA LYS A 225 -27.59 -18.44 3.31
C LYS A 225 -26.72 -17.20 3.41
N ILE A 226 -25.67 -17.12 2.59
CA ILE A 226 -24.73 -15.99 2.55
C ILE A 226 -25.48 -14.70 2.15
N ILE A 227 -26.33 -14.78 1.11
CA ILE A 227 -27.17 -13.67 0.64
C ILE A 227 -28.13 -13.19 1.72
N GLY A 228 -28.85 -14.12 2.36
CA GLY A 228 -29.82 -13.82 3.42
C GLY A 228 -29.18 -13.16 4.62
N ASP A 229 -28.01 -13.63 5.04
CA ASP A 229 -27.26 -13.00 6.13
C ASP A 229 -26.82 -11.58 5.77
N MET A 230 -26.31 -11.34 4.56
CA MET A 230 -25.97 -9.98 4.10
C MET A 230 -27.18 -9.04 4.16
N ILE A 231 -28.32 -9.44 3.61
CA ILE A 231 -29.54 -8.62 3.62
C ILE A 231 -29.98 -8.37 5.06
N SER A 232 -30.01 -9.40 5.90
CA SER A 232 -30.42 -9.30 7.30
C SER A 232 -29.53 -8.33 8.09
N GLN A 233 -28.20 -8.34 7.86
CA GLN A 233 -27.30 -7.39 8.52
C GLN A 233 -27.53 -5.95 8.06
N VAL A 234 -27.82 -5.72 6.77
CA VAL A 234 -28.19 -4.37 6.30
C VAL A 234 -29.54 -3.93 6.86
N GLU A 235 -30.52 -4.84 6.93
CA GLU A 235 -31.80 -4.56 7.58
C GLU A 235 -31.63 -4.25 9.07
N ASN A 236 -30.65 -4.85 9.75
CA ASN A 236 -30.27 -4.43 11.11
C ASN A 236 -29.78 -2.98 11.13
N CYS A 237 -28.92 -2.57 10.19
CA CYS A 237 -28.50 -1.17 10.07
C CYS A 237 -29.67 -0.21 9.83
N VAL A 238 -30.58 -0.55 8.90
CA VAL A 238 -31.79 0.24 8.59
C VAL A 238 -32.68 0.37 9.84
N ASN A 239 -32.77 -0.67 10.66
CA ASN A 239 -33.55 -0.66 11.89
C ASN A 239 -32.77 -0.16 13.12
N HIS A 240 -31.61 0.47 12.93
CA HIS A 240 -30.72 0.99 13.99
C HIS A 240 -30.34 -0.06 15.06
N LYS A 241 -30.18 -1.31 14.64
CA LYS A 241 -29.68 -2.41 15.46
C LYS A 241 -28.20 -2.65 15.17
N ASN A 242 -27.52 -3.34 16.10
CA ASN A 242 -26.16 -3.80 15.86
C ASN A 242 -26.14 -4.78 14.69
N ALA A 243 -25.31 -4.47 13.69
CA ALA A 243 -25.08 -5.30 12.52
C ALA A 243 -23.65 -5.85 12.53
N ARG A 244 -23.48 -7.00 11.90
CA ARG A 244 -22.19 -7.66 11.70
C ARG A 244 -21.72 -7.45 10.27
N ASP A 245 -20.40 -7.40 10.08
CA ASP A 245 -19.79 -7.45 8.75
C ASP A 245 -19.78 -8.90 8.22
N ILE A 246 -19.36 -9.11 6.97
CA ILE A 246 -19.36 -10.44 6.34
C ILE A 246 -17.99 -10.73 5.72
N PHE A 247 -17.43 -11.91 5.97
CA PHE A 247 -16.19 -12.36 5.36
C PHE A 247 -16.42 -13.65 4.58
N VAL A 248 -16.19 -13.64 3.27
CA VAL A 248 -16.39 -14.80 2.40
C VAL A 248 -15.10 -15.16 1.67
N THR A 249 -14.63 -16.38 1.88
CA THR A 249 -13.71 -17.04 0.95
C THR A 249 -14.49 -18.09 0.19
N ALA A 250 -14.37 -18.08 -1.14
CA ALA A 250 -14.99 -19.09 -1.98
C ALA A 250 -14.13 -19.28 -3.24
N PRO A 251 -13.90 -20.52 -3.69
CA PRO A 251 -13.02 -20.80 -4.82
C PRO A 251 -13.47 -20.08 -6.11
N THR A 252 -12.57 -19.95 -7.08
CA THR A 252 -12.92 -19.45 -8.42
C THR A 252 -14.03 -20.29 -9.05
N GLY A 253 -15.00 -19.64 -9.69
CA GLY A 253 -16.19 -20.28 -10.27
C GLY A 253 -17.34 -20.56 -9.27
N ALA A 254 -17.17 -20.30 -7.97
CA ALA A 254 -18.23 -20.50 -6.97
C ALA A 254 -19.39 -19.46 -7.04
N GLY A 255 -19.35 -18.53 -7.99
CA GLY A 255 -20.39 -17.49 -8.14
C GLY A 255 -20.32 -16.37 -7.10
N LYS A 256 -19.11 -15.94 -6.70
CA LYS A 256 -18.91 -14.84 -5.73
C LYS A 256 -19.69 -13.57 -6.09
N SER A 257 -19.66 -13.16 -7.35
CA SER A 257 -20.34 -11.96 -7.83
C SER A 257 -21.86 -11.99 -7.59
N LEU A 258 -22.49 -13.14 -7.87
CA LEU A 258 -23.92 -13.32 -7.64
C LEU A 258 -24.28 -13.11 -6.16
N MET A 259 -23.45 -13.59 -5.24
CA MET A 259 -23.72 -13.51 -3.81
C MET A 259 -23.84 -12.06 -3.32
N PHE A 260 -23.11 -11.09 -3.89
CA PHE A 260 -23.24 -9.69 -3.51
C PHE A 260 -24.09 -8.85 -4.47
N GLN A 261 -24.29 -9.29 -5.72
CA GLN A 261 -25.12 -8.57 -6.70
C GLN A 261 -26.62 -8.69 -6.38
N LEU A 262 -27.11 -9.89 -6.07
CA LEU A 262 -28.51 -10.11 -5.70
C LEU A 262 -28.96 -9.32 -4.45
N PRO A 263 -28.24 -9.34 -3.32
CA PRO A 263 -28.63 -8.52 -2.18
C PRO A 263 -28.55 -7.03 -2.50
N ALA A 264 -27.59 -6.59 -3.31
CA ALA A 264 -27.51 -5.19 -3.75
C ALA A 264 -28.75 -4.76 -4.57
N MET A 265 -29.23 -5.62 -5.47
CA MET A 265 -30.47 -5.40 -6.23
C MET A 265 -31.67 -5.27 -5.29
N TYR A 266 -31.82 -6.20 -4.35
CA TYR A 266 -32.92 -6.19 -3.38
C TYR A 266 -32.92 -4.94 -2.51
N LEU A 267 -31.76 -4.56 -1.96
CA LEU A 267 -31.60 -3.40 -1.10
C LEU A 267 -31.85 -2.09 -1.85
N ALA A 268 -31.51 -2.04 -3.14
CA ALA A 268 -31.83 -0.92 -4.01
C ALA A 268 -33.35 -0.79 -4.24
N GLU A 269 -34.05 -1.88 -4.58
CA GLU A 269 -35.50 -1.86 -4.83
C GLU A 269 -36.30 -1.52 -3.57
N LYS A 270 -35.93 -2.11 -2.42
CA LYS A 270 -36.71 -1.99 -1.19
C LYS A 270 -36.40 -0.74 -0.38
N TYR A 271 -35.13 -0.33 -0.33
CA TYR A 271 -34.65 0.73 0.57
C TYR A 271 -33.99 1.90 -0.15
N ASN A 272 -33.90 1.88 -1.49
CA ASN A 272 -33.18 2.87 -2.30
C ASN A 272 -31.69 3.04 -1.93
N LEU A 273 -31.09 2.00 -1.33
CA LEU A 273 -29.69 2.01 -0.89
C LEU A 273 -28.72 1.81 -2.07
N VAL A 274 -27.53 2.38 -1.95
CA VAL A 274 -26.42 2.18 -2.88
C VAL A 274 -25.51 1.07 -2.34
N THR A 275 -25.07 0.19 -3.23
CA THR A 275 -23.96 -0.73 -2.97
C THR A 275 -22.74 -0.26 -3.73
N ILE A 276 -21.63 -0.05 -3.01
CA ILE A 276 -20.34 0.28 -3.60
C ILE A 276 -19.49 -0.97 -3.65
N VAL A 277 -18.99 -1.33 -4.83
CA VAL A 277 -18.10 -2.49 -5.03
C VAL A 277 -16.69 -2.00 -5.33
N ILE A 278 -15.77 -2.26 -4.41
CA ILE A 278 -14.35 -1.92 -4.53
C ILE A 278 -13.60 -3.10 -5.13
N THR A 279 -12.95 -2.90 -6.26
CA THR A 279 -12.21 -3.95 -6.99
C THR A 279 -10.92 -3.38 -7.58
N PRO A 280 -9.83 -4.18 -7.66
CA PRO A 280 -8.50 -3.66 -7.94
C PRO A 280 -8.26 -3.38 -9.42
N LEU A 281 -9.08 -4.00 -10.29
CA LEU A 281 -8.86 -3.98 -11.72
C LEU A 281 -10.02 -3.36 -12.46
N ILE A 282 -9.66 -2.39 -13.31
CA ILE A 282 -10.58 -1.76 -14.25
C ILE A 282 -11.25 -2.78 -15.17
N GLY A 283 -10.48 -3.75 -15.70
CA GLY A 283 -11.03 -4.81 -16.53
C GLY A 283 -12.13 -5.60 -15.82
N LEU A 284 -11.90 -5.99 -14.56
CA LEU A 284 -12.89 -6.71 -13.76
C LEU A 284 -14.15 -5.87 -13.48
N MET A 285 -14.02 -4.57 -13.26
CA MET A 285 -15.19 -3.68 -13.13
C MET A 285 -16.04 -3.71 -14.41
N ASN A 286 -15.40 -3.51 -15.56
CA ASN A 286 -16.07 -3.44 -16.85
C ASN A 286 -16.75 -4.77 -17.18
N ASP A 287 -16.08 -5.90 -16.94
CA ASP A 287 -16.62 -7.24 -17.19
C ASP A 287 -17.85 -7.53 -16.32
N GLN A 288 -17.84 -7.14 -15.04
CA GLN A 288 -18.98 -7.34 -14.13
C GLN A 288 -20.19 -6.48 -14.50
N VAL A 289 -19.95 -5.22 -14.86
CA VAL A 289 -21.01 -4.31 -15.34
C VAL A 289 -21.59 -4.83 -16.65
N GLN A 290 -20.75 -5.19 -17.61
CA GLN A 290 -21.20 -5.73 -18.90
C GLN A 290 -22.01 -7.01 -18.70
N ALA A 291 -21.54 -7.93 -17.84
CA ALA A 291 -22.26 -9.17 -17.58
C ALA A 291 -23.63 -8.95 -16.90
N LEU A 292 -23.82 -7.88 -16.14
CA LEU A 292 -25.15 -7.50 -15.61
C LEU A 292 -26.03 -6.89 -16.72
N ASN A 293 -25.46 -6.02 -17.57
CA ASN A 293 -26.15 -5.43 -18.70
C ASN A 293 -26.63 -6.50 -19.71
N ASP A 294 -25.78 -7.49 -20.01
CA ASP A 294 -26.11 -8.62 -20.89
C ASP A 294 -27.25 -9.48 -20.34
N ARG A 295 -27.44 -9.49 -19.02
CA ARG A 295 -28.57 -10.12 -18.32
C ARG A 295 -29.81 -9.22 -18.26
N GLY A 296 -29.74 -7.98 -18.73
CA GLY A 296 -30.82 -7.01 -18.71
C GLY A 296 -30.86 -6.09 -17.48
N TYR A 297 -29.91 -6.22 -16.54
CA TYR A 297 -29.85 -5.35 -15.36
C TYR A 297 -28.98 -4.11 -15.62
N MET A 298 -29.61 -2.99 -15.98
CA MET A 298 -28.93 -1.75 -16.38
C MET A 298 -28.57 -0.81 -15.22
N ARG A 299 -28.89 -1.17 -13.97
CA ARG A 299 -28.71 -0.31 -12.78
C ARG A 299 -27.32 -0.46 -12.14
N ALA A 300 -26.34 -0.95 -12.90
CA ALA A 300 -24.95 -1.11 -12.49
C ALA A 300 -24.01 -0.31 -13.42
N ARG A 301 -23.12 0.50 -12.84
CA ARG A 301 -22.11 1.26 -13.59
C ARG A 301 -20.75 1.22 -12.88
N THR A 302 -19.72 1.63 -13.59
CA THR A 302 -18.34 1.71 -13.09
C THR A 302 -17.78 3.12 -13.32
N ILE A 303 -16.98 3.62 -12.38
CA ILE A 303 -16.18 4.83 -12.59
C ILE A 303 -14.71 4.48 -12.41
N ASN A 304 -13.94 4.62 -13.49
CA ASN A 304 -12.50 4.37 -13.53
C ASN A 304 -11.79 5.41 -14.42
N SER A 305 -10.47 5.24 -14.64
CA SER A 305 -9.65 6.17 -15.44
C SER A 305 -10.00 6.20 -16.92
N ASP A 306 -10.62 5.13 -17.44
CA ASP A 306 -10.87 4.96 -18.87
C ASP A 306 -12.19 5.62 -19.29
N ILE A 307 -13.09 5.85 -18.31
CA ILE A 307 -14.39 6.46 -18.54
C ILE A 307 -14.25 7.95 -18.88
N SER A 308 -14.95 8.35 -19.94
CA SER A 308 -15.00 9.76 -20.33
C SER A 308 -15.76 10.57 -19.28
N PRO A 309 -15.48 11.86 -19.15
CA PRO A 309 -15.87 12.55 -17.93
C PRO A 309 -17.30 13.09 -18.01
N ILE A 310 -17.81 13.29 -19.22
CA ILE A 310 -19.24 13.44 -19.52
C ILE A 310 -19.99 12.19 -19.05
N ILE A 311 -19.51 10.99 -19.43
CA ILE A 311 -20.11 9.72 -18.99
C ILE A 311 -19.99 9.57 -17.47
N LYS A 312 -18.91 10.05 -16.87
CA LYS A 312 -18.74 10.02 -15.41
C LYS A 312 -19.77 10.91 -14.72
N GLU A 313 -20.04 12.11 -15.23
CA GLU A 313 -21.06 13.00 -14.68
C GLU A 313 -22.46 12.40 -14.84
N GLU A 314 -22.77 11.86 -16.02
CA GLU A 314 -24.01 11.09 -16.28
C GLU A 314 -24.18 9.96 -15.26
N ILE A 315 -23.17 9.13 -15.06
CA ILE A 315 -23.20 8.06 -14.05
C ILE A 315 -23.44 8.63 -12.65
N LEU A 316 -22.84 9.76 -12.31
CA LEU A 316 -23.03 10.39 -10.99
C LEU A 316 -24.47 10.90 -10.82
N GLU A 317 -25.06 11.49 -11.85
CA GLU A 317 -26.46 11.90 -11.84
C GLU A 317 -27.39 10.69 -11.71
N GLU A 318 -27.14 9.62 -12.46
CA GLU A 318 -27.90 8.37 -12.37
C GLU A 318 -27.78 7.70 -10.99
N VAL A 319 -26.59 7.73 -10.39
CA VAL A 319 -26.39 7.22 -9.02
C VAL A 319 -27.16 8.08 -8.03
N LYS A 320 -27.12 9.41 -8.15
CA LYS A 320 -27.85 10.34 -7.28
C LYS A 320 -29.37 10.21 -7.43
N SER A 321 -29.87 10.02 -8.65
CA SER A 321 -31.30 9.91 -8.95
C SER A 321 -31.89 8.55 -8.52
N GLY A 322 -31.04 7.55 -8.30
CA GLY A 322 -31.50 6.19 -7.99
C GLY A 322 -31.65 5.31 -9.23
N GLU A 323 -31.22 5.74 -10.41
CA GLU A 323 -31.18 4.92 -11.63
C GLU A 323 -30.08 3.86 -11.55
N VAL A 324 -28.91 4.21 -11.00
CA VAL A 324 -27.82 3.27 -10.74
C VAL A 324 -27.72 3.00 -9.25
N SER A 325 -27.66 1.72 -8.86
CA SER A 325 -27.59 1.34 -7.44
C SER A 325 -26.41 0.43 -7.09
N ILE A 326 -25.74 -0.14 -8.10
CA ILE A 326 -24.48 -0.85 -7.92
C ILE A 326 -23.38 -0.06 -8.61
N LEU A 327 -22.43 0.46 -7.83
CA LEU A 327 -21.35 1.29 -8.35
C LEU A 327 -19.99 0.62 -8.10
N TYR A 328 -19.32 0.23 -9.19
CA TYR A 328 -17.97 -0.33 -9.14
C TYR A 328 -16.92 0.79 -9.16
N LEU A 329 -15.96 0.74 -8.25
CA LEU A 329 -14.90 1.73 -8.08
C LEU A 329 -13.55 1.08 -7.76
N SER A 330 -12.47 1.77 -8.10
CA SER A 330 -11.15 1.52 -7.52
C SER A 330 -11.04 2.20 -6.14
N PRO A 331 -10.16 1.74 -5.23
CA PRO A 331 -9.92 2.43 -3.96
C PRO A 331 -9.49 3.89 -4.15
N GLU A 332 -8.65 4.15 -5.15
CA GLU A 332 -8.18 5.49 -5.50
C GLU A 332 -9.34 6.40 -5.93
N SER A 333 -10.32 5.85 -6.68
CA SER A 333 -11.50 6.58 -7.15
C SER A 333 -12.48 6.91 -6.03
N LEU A 334 -12.55 6.08 -4.99
CA LEU A 334 -13.32 6.34 -3.78
C LEU A 334 -12.65 7.44 -2.94
N MET A 335 -11.34 7.32 -2.68
CA MET A 335 -10.60 8.25 -1.81
C MET A 335 -10.32 9.61 -2.45
N GLY A 336 -10.26 9.70 -3.78
CA GLY A 336 -9.90 10.92 -4.51
C GLY A 336 -10.96 12.02 -4.53
N ARG A 337 -12.09 11.86 -3.83
CA ARG A 337 -13.24 12.78 -3.86
C ARG A 337 -13.37 13.53 -2.53
N SER A 338 -13.82 14.78 -2.59
CA SER A 338 -13.94 15.68 -1.42
C SER A 338 -15.05 15.29 -0.44
N GLY A 339 -15.93 14.35 -0.80
CA GLY A 339 -17.02 13.82 0.03
C GLY A 339 -17.81 12.73 -0.70
N ILE A 340 -18.46 11.85 0.05
CA ILE A 340 -19.26 10.75 -0.50
C ILE A 340 -20.54 11.26 -1.18
N GLU A 341 -21.04 12.41 -0.77
CA GLU A 341 -22.21 13.11 -1.31
C GLU A 341 -21.97 13.51 -2.78
N SER A 342 -20.71 13.77 -3.16
CA SER A 342 -20.35 14.00 -4.57
C SER A 342 -20.60 12.78 -5.44
N LEU A 343 -20.60 11.58 -4.85
CA LEU A 343 -20.78 10.29 -5.50
C LEU A 343 -22.24 9.84 -5.49
N ILE A 344 -22.89 9.87 -4.32
CA ILE A 344 -24.20 9.27 -4.10
C ILE A 344 -25.32 10.28 -3.78
N GLY A 345 -25.00 11.57 -3.69
CA GLY A 345 -25.98 12.60 -3.33
C GLY A 345 -26.49 12.43 -1.91
N THR A 346 -27.80 12.44 -1.75
CA THR A 346 -28.49 12.23 -0.46
C THR A 346 -28.81 10.76 -0.17
N ARG A 347 -28.48 9.84 -1.09
CA ARG A 347 -28.68 8.41 -0.88
C ARG A 347 -27.69 7.88 0.15
N LYS A 348 -28.00 6.70 0.69
CA LYS A 348 -27.19 6.03 1.71
C LYS A 348 -26.53 4.79 1.16
N ILE A 349 -25.34 4.51 1.70
CA ILE A 349 -24.66 3.25 1.48
C ILE A 349 -25.37 2.20 2.33
N GLY A 350 -25.81 1.11 1.69
CA GLY A 350 -26.27 -0.10 2.37
C GLY A 350 -25.11 -1.07 2.61
N MET A 351 -24.25 -1.23 1.61
CA MET A 351 -23.09 -2.14 1.66
C MET A 351 -21.88 -1.55 0.95
N ILE A 352 -20.70 -1.85 1.50
CA ILE A 352 -19.43 -1.77 0.79
C ILE A 352 -18.89 -3.18 0.60
N ILE A 353 -18.75 -3.58 -0.65
CA ILE A 353 -18.17 -4.86 -1.05
C ILE A 353 -16.69 -4.64 -1.36
N VAL A 354 -15.80 -5.37 -0.71
CA VAL A 354 -14.37 -5.39 -1.04
C VAL A 354 -14.07 -6.71 -1.75
N ASP A 355 -14.00 -6.66 -3.07
CA ASP A 355 -13.63 -7.79 -3.91
C ASP A 355 -12.10 -7.93 -3.98
N GLU A 356 -11.63 -9.16 -4.13
CA GLU A 356 -10.22 -9.54 -4.00
C GLU A 356 -9.56 -9.02 -2.71
N ALA A 357 -10.25 -9.20 -1.58
CA ALA A 357 -9.83 -8.68 -0.27
C ALA A 357 -8.45 -9.17 0.21
N HIS A 358 -7.90 -10.24 -0.38
CA HIS A 358 -6.53 -10.69 -0.15
C HIS A 358 -5.46 -9.63 -0.52
N ILE A 359 -5.78 -8.68 -1.40
CA ILE A 359 -4.87 -7.60 -1.80
C ILE A 359 -4.60 -6.63 -0.64
N VAL A 360 -5.55 -6.49 0.29
CA VAL A 360 -5.40 -5.63 1.48
C VAL A 360 -4.22 -6.07 2.35
N THR A 361 -3.93 -7.39 2.37
CA THR A 361 -2.96 -8.01 3.29
C THR A 361 -1.68 -8.48 2.61
N THR A 362 -1.67 -8.54 1.27
CA THR A 362 -0.53 -9.04 0.51
C THR A 362 0.49 -7.93 0.27
N TRP A 363 1.56 -7.90 1.07
CA TRP A 363 2.74 -7.06 0.82
C TRP A 363 3.61 -7.69 -0.27
N GLY A 364 3.63 -7.13 -1.48
CA GLY A 364 4.35 -7.71 -2.61
C GLY A 364 4.09 -7.00 -3.94
N LYS A 365 4.36 -7.68 -5.07
CA LYS A 365 4.25 -7.13 -6.44
C LYS A 365 2.83 -6.63 -6.81
N GLN A 366 1.81 -7.18 -6.18
CA GLN A 366 0.41 -6.78 -6.38
C GLN A 366 -0.11 -5.82 -5.30
N PHE A 367 0.73 -5.45 -4.32
CA PHE A 367 0.32 -4.55 -3.26
C PHE A 367 0.00 -3.18 -3.83
N ARG A 368 -1.19 -2.69 -3.52
CA ARG A 368 -1.63 -1.34 -3.83
C ARG A 368 -1.73 -0.56 -2.53
N PRO A 369 -0.84 0.42 -2.28
CA PRO A 369 -0.87 1.22 -1.06
C PRO A 369 -2.24 1.84 -0.76
N ASP A 370 -2.99 2.17 -1.82
CA ASP A 370 -4.31 2.77 -1.72
C ASP A 370 -5.36 1.80 -1.11
N TYR A 371 -5.20 0.47 -1.24
CA TYR A 371 -6.04 -0.52 -0.54
C TYR A 371 -5.83 -0.52 0.96
N TRP A 372 -4.64 -0.16 1.42
CA TRP A 372 -4.32 -0.17 2.82
C TRP A 372 -5.05 0.98 3.56
N TYR A 373 -5.15 2.15 2.92
CA TYR A 373 -5.93 3.29 3.44
C TYR A 373 -7.45 3.13 3.33
N LEU A 374 -7.91 2.09 2.61
CA LEU A 374 -9.33 1.87 2.37
C LEU A 374 -10.11 1.71 3.67
N GLY A 375 -9.59 0.94 4.64
CA GLY A 375 -10.26 0.71 5.92
C GLY A 375 -10.49 2.01 6.69
N ASP A 376 -9.45 2.83 6.84
CA ASP A 376 -9.56 4.13 7.54
C ASP A 376 -10.58 5.04 6.85
N HIS A 377 -10.59 5.07 5.52
CA HIS A 377 -11.55 5.85 4.75
C HIS A 377 -12.98 5.33 4.92
N VAL A 378 -13.19 4.02 4.80
CA VAL A 378 -14.49 3.37 4.96
C VAL A 378 -15.02 3.54 6.39
N SER A 379 -14.18 3.44 7.41
CA SER A 379 -14.55 3.67 8.80
C SER A 379 -15.03 5.11 9.05
N LYS A 380 -14.36 6.09 8.42
CA LYS A 380 -14.83 7.49 8.44
C LYS A 380 -16.18 7.66 7.76
N LEU A 381 -16.39 7.04 6.60
CA LEU A 381 -17.69 7.06 5.91
C LEU A 381 -18.79 6.45 6.77
N ARG A 382 -18.51 5.29 7.39
CA ARG A 382 -19.43 4.60 8.31
C ARG A 382 -19.78 5.47 9.51
N THR A 383 -18.78 6.12 10.11
CA THR A 383 -18.97 7.04 11.25
C THR A 383 -19.77 8.28 10.84
N ALA A 384 -19.48 8.89 9.69
CA ALA A 384 -20.20 10.05 9.20
C ALA A 384 -21.68 9.74 8.92
N GLN A 385 -21.97 8.66 8.18
CA GLN A 385 -23.35 8.24 7.90
C GLN A 385 -24.09 7.82 9.18
N GLY A 386 -23.40 7.16 10.12
CA GLY A 386 -23.96 6.74 11.40
C GLY A 386 -24.20 7.88 12.40
N LYS A 387 -23.61 9.06 12.18
CA LYS A 387 -23.81 10.27 12.99
C LYS A 387 -24.58 11.38 12.25
N ALA A 388 -25.11 11.09 11.07
CA ALA A 388 -25.87 12.07 10.30
C ALA A 388 -27.06 12.62 11.12
N GLU A 389 -27.30 13.93 11.03
CA GLU A 389 -28.39 14.59 11.76
C GLU A 389 -29.76 14.03 11.37
N GLU A 390 -29.94 13.70 10.09
CA GLU A 390 -31.16 13.13 9.54
C GLU A 390 -30.97 11.63 9.23
N ASP A 391 -31.75 10.80 9.93
CA ASP A 391 -31.86 9.35 9.71
C ASP A 391 -30.48 8.63 9.79
N PRO A 392 -29.81 8.64 10.96
CA PRO A 392 -28.47 8.06 11.14
C PRO A 392 -28.47 6.55 10.88
N MET A 393 -27.66 6.10 9.92
CA MET A 393 -27.65 4.71 9.49
C MET A 393 -26.20 4.23 9.25
N SER A 394 -25.82 3.13 9.89
CA SER A 394 -24.56 2.44 9.58
C SER A 394 -24.68 1.62 8.28
N PHE A 395 -23.60 0.99 7.83
CA PHE A 395 -23.64 0.08 6.67
C PHE A 395 -22.72 -1.12 6.88
N VAL A 396 -22.98 -2.19 6.14
CA VAL A 396 -22.24 -3.47 6.22
C VAL A 396 -21.04 -3.45 5.28
N ILE A 397 -19.90 -3.97 5.75
CA ILE A 397 -18.76 -4.30 4.89
C ILE A 397 -18.79 -5.81 4.64
N ALA A 398 -18.70 -6.19 3.37
CA ALA A 398 -18.56 -7.59 2.99
C ALA A 398 -17.29 -7.80 2.16
N THR A 399 -16.50 -8.81 2.48
CA THR A 399 -15.28 -9.15 1.74
C THR A 399 -15.47 -10.43 0.94
N PHE A 400 -14.93 -10.45 -0.28
CA PHE A 400 -14.92 -11.61 -1.14
C PHE A 400 -13.50 -11.88 -1.63
N THR A 401 -13.05 -13.13 -1.50
CA THR A 401 -11.81 -13.57 -2.12
C THR A 401 -11.79 -15.06 -2.42
N ALA A 402 -10.89 -15.50 -3.32
CA ALA A 402 -10.71 -16.91 -3.61
C ALA A 402 -10.02 -17.67 -2.48
N THR A 403 -9.05 -17.04 -1.83
CA THR A 403 -8.11 -17.69 -0.92
C THR A 403 -7.72 -16.73 0.21
N ALA A 404 -7.71 -17.21 1.45
CA ALA A 404 -7.09 -16.52 2.58
C ALA A 404 -6.49 -17.59 3.50
N ILE A 405 -5.26 -17.37 3.95
CA ILE A 405 -4.66 -18.22 4.99
C ILE A 405 -5.36 -17.91 6.31
N TYR A 406 -5.87 -18.95 6.97
CA TYR A 406 -6.57 -18.88 8.24
C TYR A 406 -5.66 -19.40 9.36
N GLY A 407 -5.33 -18.53 10.32
CA GLY A 407 -4.47 -18.89 11.44
C GLY A 407 -2.97 -18.94 11.09
N GLY A 408 -2.17 -19.48 12.03
CA GLY A 408 -0.71 -19.60 11.86
C GLY A 408 0.05 -18.27 11.84
N HIS A 409 1.25 -18.29 11.24
CA HIS A 409 2.13 -17.10 11.16
C HIS A 409 1.77 -16.12 10.04
N GLU A 410 0.95 -16.56 9.07
CA GLU A 410 0.52 -15.80 7.90
C GLU A 410 -1.00 -15.62 7.90
N ASP A 411 -1.59 -15.33 9.07
CA ASP A 411 -3.05 -15.22 9.29
C ASP A 411 -3.67 -14.04 8.51
N MET A 412 -3.88 -14.25 7.21
CA MET A 412 -4.44 -13.27 6.28
C MET A 412 -5.88 -12.89 6.68
N TYR A 413 -6.63 -13.81 7.25
CA TYR A 413 -7.97 -13.54 7.76
C TYR A 413 -7.95 -12.40 8.78
N LYS A 414 -7.20 -12.54 9.88
CA LYS A 414 -7.11 -11.48 10.91
C LYS A 414 -6.55 -10.18 10.36
N GLU A 415 -5.58 -10.25 9.45
CA GLU A 415 -5.03 -9.05 8.83
C GLU A 415 -6.05 -8.29 7.99
N THR A 416 -6.91 -8.99 7.23
CA THR A 416 -7.96 -8.36 6.42
C THR A 416 -8.98 -7.68 7.32
N LEU A 417 -9.39 -8.36 8.40
CA LEU A 417 -10.32 -7.83 9.40
C LEU A 417 -9.79 -6.53 10.02
N ASN A 418 -8.52 -6.55 10.46
CA ASN A 418 -7.88 -5.41 11.09
C ASN A 418 -7.65 -4.24 10.11
N SER A 419 -7.24 -4.53 8.88
CA SER A 419 -6.97 -3.49 7.88
C SER A 419 -8.22 -2.82 7.33
N LEU A 420 -9.37 -3.52 7.31
CA LEU A 420 -10.65 -2.96 6.87
C LEU A 420 -11.53 -2.46 8.03
N HIS A 421 -11.07 -2.58 9.28
CA HIS A 421 -11.84 -2.26 10.49
C HIS A 421 -13.21 -2.96 10.52
N MET A 422 -13.23 -4.25 10.19
CA MET A 422 -14.46 -5.05 10.16
C MET A 422 -15.00 -5.29 11.57
N ILE A 423 -16.32 -5.20 11.72
CA ILE A 423 -17.04 -5.36 12.98
C ILE A 423 -17.62 -6.78 13.06
N ASP A 424 -17.01 -7.62 13.90
CA ASP A 424 -17.47 -8.98 14.25
C ASP A 424 -18.07 -9.76 13.04
N PRO A 425 -17.27 -10.09 12.01
CA PRO A 425 -17.84 -10.57 10.76
C PRO A 425 -18.39 -11.99 10.85
N ILE A 426 -19.52 -12.23 10.19
CA ILE A 426 -20.00 -13.59 9.88
C ILE A 426 -19.04 -14.18 8.84
N THR A 427 -18.38 -15.29 9.19
CA THR A 427 -17.26 -15.82 8.40
C THR A 427 -17.63 -17.12 7.70
N TYR A 428 -17.47 -17.11 6.38
CA TYR A 428 -17.62 -18.24 5.49
C TYR A 428 -16.25 -18.61 4.92
N LEU A 429 -15.60 -19.61 5.52
CA LEU A 429 -14.30 -20.10 5.08
C LEU A 429 -14.49 -21.23 4.05
N GLY A 430 -14.37 -20.91 2.77
CA GLY A 430 -14.59 -21.86 1.66
C GLY A 430 -13.55 -22.97 1.61
N TYR A 431 -14.00 -24.17 1.24
CA TYR A 431 -13.15 -25.33 1.05
C TYR A 431 -12.29 -25.16 -0.20
N LEU A 432 -10.99 -25.46 -0.07
CA LEU A 432 -9.99 -25.12 -1.07
C LEU A 432 -9.80 -26.21 -2.12
N ARG A 433 -9.96 -27.47 -1.74
CA ARG A 433 -9.68 -28.61 -2.62
C ARG A 433 -10.73 -28.70 -3.71
N ARG A 434 -10.26 -28.87 -4.94
CA ARG A 434 -11.10 -29.09 -6.12
C ARG A 434 -10.95 -30.54 -6.57
N GLU A 435 -12.00 -31.32 -6.35
CA GLU A 435 -12.01 -32.75 -6.67
C GLU A 435 -11.88 -33.01 -8.17
N ASN A 436 -12.32 -32.06 -9.01
CA ASN A 436 -12.21 -32.13 -10.47
C ASN A 436 -10.89 -31.56 -11.03
N ILE A 437 -9.89 -31.28 -10.19
CA ILE A 437 -8.57 -30.81 -10.64
C ILE A 437 -7.48 -31.73 -10.10
N SER A 438 -6.79 -32.40 -11.02
CA SER A 438 -5.57 -33.16 -10.73
C SER A 438 -4.33 -32.26 -10.82
N ILE A 439 -3.39 -32.44 -9.90
CA ILE A 439 -2.11 -31.72 -9.89
C ILE A 439 -0.99 -32.70 -10.22
N GLU A 440 -0.28 -32.43 -11.32
CA GLU A 440 0.79 -33.26 -11.87
C GLU A 440 2.10 -32.47 -11.93
N ILE A 441 3.09 -32.89 -11.13
CA ILE A 441 4.38 -32.21 -11.05
C ILE A 441 5.48 -33.21 -11.40
N ASN A 442 6.08 -33.01 -12.57
CA ASN A 442 7.05 -33.92 -13.16
C ASN A 442 8.40 -33.23 -13.23
N GLU A 443 9.47 -33.92 -12.79
CA GLU A 443 10.83 -33.40 -12.90
C GLU A 443 11.43 -33.76 -14.27
N ILE A 444 11.97 -32.76 -14.97
CA ILE A 444 12.68 -32.93 -16.24
C ILE A 444 14.19 -32.74 -16.04
N GLU A 445 14.97 -33.75 -16.42
CA GLU A 445 16.42 -33.64 -16.51
C GLU A 445 16.84 -32.87 -17.77
N ALA A 446 17.78 -31.93 -17.64
CA ALA A 446 18.33 -31.19 -18.76
C ALA A 446 19.07 -32.14 -19.72
N LYS A 447 18.72 -32.10 -21.01
CA LYS A 447 19.33 -32.98 -22.03
C LYS A 447 20.70 -32.46 -22.47
N HIS A 448 20.96 -31.16 -22.30
CA HIS A 448 22.19 -30.50 -22.72
C HIS A 448 23.03 -30.01 -21.53
N ASN A 449 24.36 -29.92 -21.69
CA ASN A 449 25.24 -29.26 -20.71
C ASN A 449 24.75 -27.83 -20.46
N ARG A 450 24.82 -27.35 -19.20
CA ARG A 450 24.36 -26.08 -18.56
C ARG A 450 23.98 -24.83 -19.39
N THR A 451 24.34 -24.71 -20.66
CA THR A 451 24.15 -23.57 -21.55
C THR A 451 22.76 -23.44 -22.20
N GLU A 452 21.91 -24.49 -22.21
CA GLU A 452 20.64 -24.49 -22.99
C GLU A 452 19.36 -24.82 -22.19
N TYR A 453 19.30 -24.49 -20.89
CA TYR A 453 18.10 -24.70 -20.05
C TYR A 453 16.78 -24.19 -20.67
N GLU A 454 16.79 -23.03 -21.32
CA GLU A 454 15.58 -22.45 -21.91
C GLU A 454 15.04 -23.29 -23.08
N LEU A 455 15.93 -23.90 -23.88
CA LEU A 455 15.53 -24.75 -25.01
C LEU A 455 14.94 -26.07 -24.52
N ASP A 456 15.59 -26.73 -23.56
CA ASP A 456 15.08 -27.95 -22.92
C ASP A 456 13.66 -27.73 -22.36
N LYS A 457 13.45 -26.55 -21.75
CA LYS A 457 12.15 -26.15 -21.21
C LYS A 457 11.13 -25.90 -22.32
N PHE A 458 11.50 -25.21 -23.39
CA PHE A 458 10.62 -24.98 -24.53
C PHE A 458 10.16 -26.29 -25.20
N ASP A 459 11.05 -27.27 -25.33
CA ASP A 459 10.72 -28.59 -25.86
C ASP A 459 9.67 -29.33 -25.00
N ALA A 460 9.83 -29.27 -23.68
CA ALA A 460 8.86 -29.86 -22.75
C ALA A 460 7.47 -29.21 -22.89
N MET A 461 7.42 -27.88 -22.97
CA MET A 461 6.18 -27.14 -23.14
C MET A 461 5.51 -27.43 -24.50
N VAL A 462 6.28 -27.54 -25.58
CA VAL A 462 5.77 -27.91 -26.91
C VAL A 462 5.18 -29.32 -26.91
N LYS A 463 5.82 -30.28 -26.22
CA LYS A 463 5.28 -31.64 -26.05
C LYS A 463 3.93 -31.61 -25.34
N MET A 464 3.81 -30.85 -24.26
CA MET A 464 2.56 -30.67 -23.53
C MET A 464 1.49 -30.01 -24.42
N ILE A 465 1.81 -28.92 -25.13
CA ILE A 465 0.90 -28.26 -26.06
C ILE A 465 0.37 -29.25 -27.11
N ARG A 466 1.24 -30.04 -27.73
CA ARG A 466 0.84 -31.05 -28.72
C ARG A 466 -0.15 -32.07 -28.12
N ASN A 467 0.05 -32.49 -26.86
CA ASN A 467 -0.89 -33.38 -26.18
C ASN A 467 -2.25 -32.72 -25.94
N SER A 468 -2.28 -31.46 -25.50
CA SER A 468 -3.53 -30.71 -25.33
C SER A 468 -4.28 -30.54 -26.65
N LEU A 469 -3.57 -30.22 -27.73
CA LEU A 469 -4.16 -30.07 -29.06
C LEU A 469 -4.77 -31.40 -29.57
N MET A 470 -4.08 -32.52 -29.37
CA MET A 470 -4.62 -33.85 -29.73
C MET A 470 -5.91 -34.19 -28.97
N ARG A 471 -6.10 -33.64 -27.77
CA ARG A 471 -7.30 -33.82 -26.93
C ARG A 471 -8.34 -32.71 -27.11
N ASN A 472 -8.08 -31.74 -27.99
CA ASN A 472 -8.90 -30.54 -28.18
C ASN A 472 -9.15 -29.77 -26.86
N GLN A 473 -8.12 -29.66 -26.03
CA GLN A 473 -8.21 -29.06 -24.69
C GLN A 473 -7.68 -27.62 -24.69
N LYS A 474 -8.54 -26.67 -24.27
CA LYS A 474 -8.09 -25.30 -23.99
C LYS A 474 -7.04 -25.33 -22.88
N THR A 475 -5.89 -24.72 -23.15
CA THR A 475 -4.72 -24.74 -22.29
C THR A 475 -4.23 -23.33 -21.99
N LEU A 476 -4.09 -23.01 -20.72
CA LEU A 476 -3.54 -21.75 -20.23
C LEU A 476 -2.13 -21.98 -19.67
N ILE A 477 -1.16 -21.23 -20.17
CA ILE A 477 0.25 -21.34 -19.78
C ILE A 477 0.74 -20.03 -19.19
N TYR A 478 1.14 -20.08 -17.91
CA TYR A 478 1.67 -18.94 -17.18
C TYR A 478 3.19 -18.78 -17.34
N PHE A 479 3.60 -17.56 -17.66
CA PHE A 479 4.99 -17.15 -17.82
C PHE A 479 5.39 -16.07 -16.80
N PRO A 480 6.61 -16.16 -16.24
CA PRO A 480 7.14 -15.13 -15.33
C PRO A 480 7.27 -13.74 -15.96
N THR A 481 7.63 -13.65 -17.25
CA THR A 481 7.94 -12.37 -17.91
C THR A 481 7.43 -12.30 -19.35
N VAL A 482 7.12 -11.09 -19.82
CA VAL A 482 6.74 -10.81 -21.22
C VAL A 482 7.84 -11.25 -22.19
N ALA A 483 9.11 -11.02 -21.84
CA ALA A 483 10.23 -11.42 -22.68
C ALA A 483 10.30 -12.94 -22.90
N LEU A 484 9.88 -13.75 -21.92
CA LEU A 484 9.78 -15.21 -22.09
C LEU A 484 8.61 -15.59 -23.01
N ILE A 485 7.46 -14.92 -22.89
CA ILE A 485 6.31 -15.14 -23.79
C ILE A 485 6.73 -14.89 -25.24
N GLU A 486 7.43 -13.78 -25.53
CA GLU A 486 7.83 -13.46 -26.90
C GLU A 486 8.85 -14.45 -27.47
N ARG A 487 9.83 -14.87 -26.66
CA ARG A 487 10.80 -15.90 -27.08
C ARG A 487 10.12 -17.24 -27.32
N PHE A 488 9.23 -17.67 -26.42
CA PHE A 488 8.49 -18.92 -26.59
C PHE A 488 7.52 -18.87 -27.76
N ASN A 489 6.84 -17.74 -27.99
CA ASN A 489 5.98 -17.56 -29.16
C ASN A 489 6.77 -17.66 -30.48
N THR A 490 7.99 -17.10 -30.51
CA THR A 490 8.92 -17.26 -31.64
C THR A 490 9.32 -18.72 -31.82
N TYR A 491 9.47 -19.46 -30.71
CA TYR A 491 9.73 -20.90 -30.74
C TYR A 491 8.53 -21.69 -31.29
N CYS A 492 7.31 -21.40 -30.84
CA CYS A 492 6.07 -21.97 -31.36
C CYS A 492 5.91 -21.74 -32.87
N TYR A 493 6.34 -20.58 -33.39
CA TYR A 493 6.36 -20.33 -34.83
C TYR A 493 7.26 -21.31 -35.58
N LYS A 494 8.47 -21.56 -35.07
CA LYS A 494 9.39 -22.55 -35.65
C LYS A 494 8.83 -23.97 -35.59
N GLU A 495 8.07 -24.28 -34.55
CA GLU A 495 7.43 -25.59 -34.33
C GLU A 495 6.06 -25.74 -35.02
N ASN A 496 5.65 -24.79 -35.86
CA ASN A 496 4.35 -24.75 -36.56
C ASN A 496 3.12 -24.77 -35.65
N LEU A 497 3.18 -24.07 -34.51
CA LEU A 497 2.09 -23.98 -33.53
C LEU A 497 1.40 -22.62 -33.48
N SER A 498 1.86 -21.63 -34.26
CA SER A 498 1.37 -20.23 -34.16
C SER A 498 -0.12 -20.05 -34.41
N GLU A 499 -0.76 -20.91 -35.22
CA GLU A 499 -2.19 -20.84 -35.49
C GLU A 499 -3.04 -21.17 -34.25
N TYR A 500 -2.54 -21.99 -33.33
CA TYR A 500 -3.25 -22.39 -32.11
C TYR A 500 -2.97 -21.49 -30.90
N VAL A 501 -2.01 -20.57 -31.02
CA VAL A 501 -1.42 -19.83 -29.89
C VAL A 501 -1.87 -18.38 -29.87
N ALA A 502 -2.46 -17.97 -28.76
CA ALA A 502 -2.78 -16.60 -28.38
C ALA A 502 -1.81 -16.11 -27.30
N LYS A 503 -1.63 -14.78 -27.20
CA LYS A 503 -0.83 -14.14 -26.16
C LYS A 503 -1.65 -13.15 -25.36
N TYR A 504 -1.36 -13.03 -24.06
CA TYR A 504 -1.96 -11.99 -23.22
C TYR A 504 -1.02 -11.48 -22.12
N HIS A 505 -0.69 -10.19 -22.16
CA HIS A 505 0.08 -9.53 -21.12
C HIS A 505 -0.21 -8.02 -21.02
N GLY A 506 0.13 -7.42 -19.87
CA GLY A 506 -0.22 -6.03 -19.55
C GLY A 506 0.26 -4.97 -20.56
N GLN A 507 1.41 -5.20 -21.21
CA GLN A 507 2.00 -4.28 -22.19
C GLN A 507 1.36 -4.31 -23.59
N MET A 508 0.41 -5.22 -23.87
CA MET A 508 -0.29 -5.25 -25.17
C MET A 508 -1.31 -4.11 -25.28
N LEU A 509 -1.53 -3.64 -26.50
CA LEU A 509 -2.61 -2.70 -26.84
C LEU A 509 -3.98 -3.32 -26.52
N ALA A 510 -4.97 -2.48 -26.19
CA ALA A 510 -6.30 -2.94 -25.79
C ALA A 510 -6.99 -3.78 -26.88
N ASP A 511 -6.90 -3.34 -28.14
CA ASP A 511 -7.49 -4.05 -29.27
C ASP A 511 -6.85 -5.43 -29.48
N ASP A 512 -5.51 -5.52 -29.39
CA ASP A 512 -4.79 -6.79 -29.52
C ASP A 512 -5.12 -7.76 -28.38
N LYS A 513 -5.27 -7.25 -27.15
CA LYS A 513 -5.71 -8.06 -25.99
C LYS A 513 -7.08 -8.66 -26.24
N ASN A 514 -8.03 -7.82 -26.68
CA ASN A 514 -9.39 -8.23 -26.97
C ASN A 514 -9.44 -9.26 -28.11
N ALA A 515 -8.71 -9.05 -29.21
CA ALA A 515 -8.66 -10.00 -30.31
C ALA A 515 -8.10 -11.37 -29.88
N ASN A 516 -6.99 -11.40 -29.13
CA ASN A 516 -6.41 -12.66 -28.64
C ASN A 516 -7.30 -13.35 -27.60
N PHE A 517 -7.95 -12.57 -26.73
CA PHE A 517 -8.92 -13.08 -25.76
C PHE A 517 -10.11 -13.73 -26.46
N GLN A 518 -10.71 -13.06 -27.44
CA GLN A 518 -11.85 -13.59 -28.20
C GLN A 518 -11.49 -14.84 -28.99
N ALA A 519 -10.32 -14.90 -29.62
CA ALA A 519 -9.84 -16.09 -30.32
C ALA A 519 -9.67 -17.29 -29.37
N PHE A 520 -9.24 -17.05 -28.13
CA PHE A 520 -9.14 -18.11 -27.13
C PHE A 520 -10.51 -18.51 -26.56
N LEU A 521 -11.37 -17.54 -26.29
CA LEU A 521 -12.72 -17.76 -25.79
C LEU A 521 -13.56 -18.59 -26.77
N SER A 522 -13.52 -18.25 -28.07
CA SER A 522 -14.24 -18.95 -29.14
C SER A 522 -13.68 -20.34 -29.46
N GLY A 523 -12.46 -20.65 -29.01
CA GLY A 523 -11.76 -21.89 -29.34
C GLY A 523 -11.05 -21.86 -30.70
N GLU A 524 -11.01 -20.72 -31.41
CA GLU A 524 -10.16 -20.54 -32.60
C GLU A 524 -8.70 -20.83 -32.27
N LYS A 525 -8.26 -20.38 -31.09
CA LYS A 525 -6.94 -20.66 -30.53
C LYS A 525 -7.07 -21.41 -29.23
N LEU A 526 -6.55 -22.63 -29.17
CA LEU A 526 -6.67 -23.48 -27.98
C LEU A 526 -5.63 -23.19 -26.89
N ILE A 527 -4.56 -22.46 -27.21
CA ILE A 527 -3.43 -22.23 -26.30
C ILE A 527 -3.30 -20.74 -25.98
N MET A 528 -3.35 -20.39 -24.69
CA MET A 528 -3.09 -19.04 -24.21
C MET A 528 -1.75 -18.96 -23.50
N LEU A 529 -0.84 -18.13 -24.00
CA LEU A 529 0.42 -17.77 -23.31
C LEU A 529 0.22 -16.47 -22.56
N ALA A 530 0.35 -16.49 -21.24
CA ALA A 530 0.05 -15.32 -20.46
C ALA A 530 0.98 -15.06 -19.27
N THR A 531 1.05 -13.80 -18.88
CA THR A 531 1.49 -13.43 -17.53
C THR A 531 0.28 -13.44 -16.59
N LYS A 532 0.50 -13.20 -15.29
CA LYS A 532 -0.58 -13.01 -14.30
C LYS A 532 -1.67 -11.98 -14.69
N ALA A 533 -1.38 -11.09 -15.64
CA ALA A 533 -2.36 -10.17 -16.20
C ALA A 533 -3.58 -10.90 -16.80
N PHE A 534 -3.41 -12.12 -17.31
CA PHE A 534 -4.52 -12.99 -17.73
C PHE A 534 -4.99 -13.82 -16.54
N GLY A 535 -5.76 -13.20 -15.67
CA GLY A 535 -6.18 -13.91 -14.48
C GLY A 535 -7.31 -13.23 -13.73
N MET A 536 -7.00 -12.15 -13.04
CA MET A 536 -7.99 -11.46 -12.20
C MET A 536 -9.17 -11.02 -13.07
N GLY A 537 -10.35 -11.57 -12.80
CA GLY A 537 -11.60 -11.25 -13.48
C GLY A 537 -12.00 -12.08 -14.70
N ILE A 538 -11.11 -12.90 -15.27
CA ILE A 538 -11.44 -13.71 -16.44
C ILE A 538 -12.22 -14.97 -16.02
N ASP A 539 -13.38 -15.20 -16.64
CA ASP A 539 -14.22 -16.38 -16.46
C ASP A 539 -14.42 -17.17 -17.76
N ILE A 540 -13.61 -18.21 -17.91
CA ILE A 540 -13.68 -19.15 -19.03
C ILE A 540 -13.98 -20.53 -18.42
N PRO A 541 -15.16 -21.10 -18.68
CA PRO A 541 -15.62 -22.31 -17.99
C PRO A 541 -14.81 -23.56 -18.37
N ASP A 542 -14.33 -23.61 -19.62
CA ASP A 542 -13.85 -24.82 -20.30
C ASP A 542 -12.33 -24.91 -20.48
N ILE A 543 -11.55 -24.21 -19.64
CA ILE A 543 -10.09 -24.41 -19.59
C ILE A 543 -9.81 -25.77 -18.95
N ALA A 544 -9.33 -26.73 -19.73
CA ALA A 544 -9.05 -28.08 -19.23
C ALA A 544 -7.63 -28.20 -18.62
N VAL A 545 -6.66 -27.45 -19.14
CA VAL A 545 -5.26 -27.54 -18.68
C VAL A 545 -4.75 -26.17 -18.26
N VAL A 546 -4.19 -26.10 -17.05
CA VAL A 546 -3.37 -24.98 -16.60
C VAL A 546 -1.94 -25.46 -16.41
N SER A 547 -0.97 -24.70 -16.92
CA SER A 547 0.44 -25.02 -16.79
C SER A 547 1.29 -23.78 -16.51
N HIS A 548 2.51 -24.02 -16.04
CA HIS A 548 3.47 -22.98 -15.71
C HIS A 548 4.80 -23.26 -16.41
N TYR A 549 5.31 -22.26 -17.13
CA TYR A 549 6.71 -22.28 -17.57
C TYR A 549 7.64 -22.32 -16.34
N ALA A 550 7.36 -21.47 -15.37
CA ALA A 550 7.95 -21.50 -14.04
C ALA A 550 6.97 -20.83 -13.09
N PRO A 551 7.09 -21.05 -11.77
CA PRO A 551 6.17 -20.44 -10.83
C PRO A 551 6.29 -18.91 -10.91
N THR A 552 5.14 -18.26 -10.93
CA THR A 552 4.98 -16.82 -11.23
C THR A 552 4.79 -15.98 -9.96
N GLY A 553 4.76 -16.62 -8.79
CA GLY A 553 4.37 -15.99 -7.53
C GLY A 553 4.53 -16.88 -6.30
N ASN A 554 3.74 -16.56 -5.27
CA ASN A 554 3.66 -17.27 -4.01
C ASN A 554 2.65 -18.44 -4.08
N VAL A 555 2.46 -19.16 -2.97
CA VAL A 555 1.51 -20.29 -2.89
C VAL A 555 0.06 -19.86 -3.16
N CYS A 556 -0.35 -18.67 -2.71
CA CYS A 556 -1.68 -18.11 -3.01
C CYS A 556 -1.89 -17.90 -4.51
N ASP A 557 -0.90 -17.34 -5.19
CA ASP A 557 -0.91 -17.17 -6.64
C ASP A 557 -1.04 -18.51 -7.36
N TYR A 558 -0.23 -19.50 -6.96
CA TYR A 558 -0.27 -20.83 -7.56
C TYR A 558 -1.67 -21.46 -7.42
N MET A 559 -2.28 -21.39 -6.23
CA MET A 559 -3.64 -21.88 -6.00
C MET A 559 -4.69 -21.18 -6.87
N GLN A 560 -4.62 -19.86 -6.98
CA GLN A 560 -5.55 -19.09 -7.82
C GLN A 560 -5.36 -19.39 -9.32
N GLU A 561 -4.12 -19.62 -9.76
CA GLU A 561 -3.79 -19.93 -11.14
C GLU A 561 -4.29 -21.32 -11.54
N ILE A 562 -4.01 -22.36 -10.75
CA ILE A 562 -4.49 -23.73 -11.04
C ILE A 562 -6.02 -23.83 -10.92
N GLY A 563 -6.64 -23.05 -10.03
CA GLY A 563 -8.09 -22.95 -9.86
C GLY A 563 -8.85 -22.33 -11.05
N ARG A 564 -8.16 -22.08 -12.17
CA ARG A 564 -8.75 -21.70 -13.46
C ARG A 564 -9.06 -22.89 -14.34
N ALA A 565 -8.43 -24.02 -14.10
CA ALA A 565 -8.79 -25.27 -14.76
C ALA A 565 -10.19 -25.70 -14.29
N ALA A 566 -10.95 -26.31 -15.19
CA ALA A 566 -12.22 -26.99 -14.93
C ALA A 566 -13.17 -26.20 -14.01
N ARG A 567 -13.50 -24.97 -14.42
CA ARG A 567 -14.55 -24.18 -13.74
C ARG A 567 -15.91 -24.80 -13.94
N ASP A 568 -16.15 -25.35 -15.13
CA ASP A 568 -17.21 -26.32 -15.35
C ASP A 568 -16.91 -27.60 -14.55
N GLN A 569 -17.89 -28.04 -13.76
CA GLN A 569 -17.75 -29.22 -12.91
C GLN A 569 -17.77 -30.52 -13.72
N ASP A 570 -18.27 -30.47 -14.96
CA ASP A 570 -18.33 -31.62 -15.86
C ASP A 570 -17.01 -31.87 -16.62
N ILE A 571 -15.99 -31.03 -16.37
CA ILE A 571 -14.66 -31.13 -16.98
C ILE A 571 -13.65 -31.65 -15.95
N ASP A 572 -12.84 -32.62 -16.38
CA ASP A 572 -11.63 -33.02 -15.66
C ASP A 572 -10.48 -32.04 -15.96
N GLY A 573 -10.06 -31.31 -14.93
CA GLY A 573 -8.99 -30.32 -15.00
C GLY A 573 -7.62 -30.92 -14.66
N HIS A 574 -6.59 -30.40 -15.31
CA HIS A 574 -5.20 -30.77 -15.06
C HIS A 574 -4.35 -29.52 -14.81
N ALA A 575 -3.67 -29.48 -13.66
CA ALA A 575 -2.63 -28.54 -13.34
C ALA A 575 -1.27 -29.21 -13.54
N ILE A 576 -0.61 -28.92 -14.66
CA ILE A 576 0.62 -29.62 -15.09
C ILE A 576 1.82 -28.69 -14.94
N TYR A 577 2.82 -29.11 -14.17
CA TYR A 577 4.08 -28.40 -14.04
C TYR A 577 5.28 -29.32 -14.30
N GLU A 578 5.95 -29.07 -15.41
CA GLU A 578 7.17 -29.75 -15.82
C GLU A 578 8.39 -29.10 -15.16
N HIS A 579 8.67 -29.43 -13.91
CA HIS A 579 9.70 -28.81 -13.07
C HIS A 579 11.13 -29.03 -13.59
N MET A 580 11.94 -27.97 -13.61
CA MET A 580 13.41 -28.06 -13.70
C MET A 580 14.05 -27.31 -12.52
N SER A 581 15.18 -27.81 -12.00
CA SER A 581 15.86 -27.27 -10.82
C SER A 581 16.18 -25.77 -10.91
N ASN A 582 16.38 -25.25 -12.12
CA ASN A 582 16.73 -23.85 -12.37
C ASN A 582 15.50 -22.92 -12.37
N ASP A 583 14.26 -23.43 -12.34
CA ASP A 583 13.04 -22.62 -12.46
C ASP A 583 12.88 -21.61 -11.31
N PHE A 584 13.35 -21.96 -10.10
CA PHE A 584 13.27 -21.10 -8.91
C PHE A 584 14.02 -19.77 -9.06
N GLN A 585 14.99 -19.69 -10.00
CA GLN A 585 15.65 -18.42 -10.34
C GLN A 585 14.64 -17.37 -10.84
N HIS A 586 13.52 -17.79 -11.43
CA HIS A 586 12.49 -16.88 -11.91
C HIS A 586 11.67 -16.29 -10.77
N ILE A 587 11.33 -17.08 -9.75
CA ILE A 587 10.62 -16.62 -8.55
C ILE A 587 11.48 -15.58 -7.83
N ASN A 588 12.73 -15.92 -7.50
CA ASN A 588 13.62 -15.00 -6.79
C ASN A 588 13.84 -13.70 -7.55
N ARG A 589 13.98 -13.79 -8.88
CA ARG A 589 14.08 -12.60 -9.75
C ARG A 589 12.81 -11.75 -9.72
N LEU A 590 11.63 -12.37 -9.75
CA LEU A 590 10.34 -11.65 -9.69
C LEU A 590 10.14 -10.96 -8.34
N HIS A 591 10.51 -11.61 -7.24
CA HIS A 591 10.42 -11.01 -5.91
C HIS A 591 11.46 -9.91 -5.70
N GLY A 592 12.70 -10.09 -6.16
CA GLY A 592 13.76 -9.08 -6.08
C GLY A 592 13.41 -7.76 -6.79
N LEU A 593 12.64 -7.81 -7.89
CA LEU A 593 12.25 -6.61 -8.65
C LEU A 593 11.30 -5.66 -7.89
N SER A 594 10.46 -6.20 -7.01
CA SER A 594 9.43 -5.44 -6.27
C SER A 594 9.73 -5.33 -4.77
N ARG A 595 10.78 -5.98 -4.27
CA ARG A 595 11.17 -5.96 -2.86
C ARG A 595 11.75 -4.60 -2.47
N LEU A 596 11.34 -4.13 -1.30
CA LEU A 596 11.97 -3.00 -0.62
C LEU A 596 13.09 -3.49 0.30
N TYR A 597 14.18 -2.73 0.36
CA TYR A 597 15.31 -3.02 1.24
C TYR A 597 15.32 -2.08 2.44
N LYS A 598 15.86 -2.54 3.58
CA LYS A 598 16.05 -1.72 4.78
C LYS A 598 16.74 -0.39 4.45
N GLY A 599 17.79 -0.43 3.62
CA GLY A 599 18.52 0.77 3.20
C GLY A 599 17.62 1.80 2.52
N GLN A 600 16.66 1.34 1.69
CA GLN A 600 15.72 2.25 1.03
C GLN A 600 14.77 2.93 2.01
N LEU A 601 14.28 2.20 3.03
CA LEU A 601 13.45 2.81 4.07
C LEU A 601 14.21 3.86 4.89
N VAL A 602 15.50 3.61 5.16
CA VAL A 602 16.39 4.58 5.82
C VAL A 602 16.53 5.84 4.98
N GLU A 603 16.82 5.71 3.67
CA GLU A 603 16.96 6.88 2.78
C GLU A 603 15.64 7.64 2.63
N VAL A 604 14.49 6.96 2.60
CA VAL A 604 13.17 7.63 2.61
C VAL A 604 12.99 8.46 3.88
N MET A 605 13.29 7.92 5.07
CA MET A 605 13.18 8.69 6.33
C MET A 605 14.14 9.88 6.36
N LYS A 606 15.39 9.70 5.90
CA LYS A 606 16.36 10.80 5.78
C LYS A 606 15.84 11.89 4.86
N LYS A 607 15.34 11.51 3.68
CA LYS A 607 14.81 12.46 2.70
C LYS A 607 13.58 13.21 3.22
N ILE A 608 12.67 12.55 3.94
CA ILE A 608 11.52 13.21 4.59
C ILE A 608 12.03 14.22 5.63
N LEU A 609 12.96 13.83 6.49
CA LEU A 609 13.54 14.70 7.51
C LEU A 609 14.24 15.92 6.89
N GLU A 610 15.05 15.72 5.85
CA GLU A 610 15.74 16.79 5.13
C GLU A 610 14.76 17.79 4.53
N LEU A 611 13.75 17.30 3.80
CA LEU A 611 12.73 18.14 3.20
C LEU A 611 11.92 18.91 4.27
N TYR A 612 11.71 18.31 5.45
CA TYR A 612 11.01 18.94 6.57
C TYR A 612 11.87 20.03 7.23
N GLU A 613 13.15 19.76 7.48
CA GLU A 613 14.09 20.74 8.01
C GLU A 613 14.24 21.93 7.06
N ASP A 614 14.42 21.68 5.76
CA ASP A 614 14.50 22.74 4.74
C ASP A 614 13.21 23.56 4.69
N TYR A 615 12.04 22.93 4.83
CA TYR A 615 10.76 23.62 4.88
C TYR A 615 10.61 24.49 6.15
N ARG A 616 11.00 23.96 7.32
CA ARG A 616 10.86 24.63 8.64
C ARG A 616 11.85 25.79 8.83
N TYR A 617 13.06 25.69 8.24
CA TYR A 617 14.14 26.65 8.45
C TYR A 617 14.40 27.58 7.24
N SER A 618 13.58 27.52 6.18
CA SER A 618 13.67 28.53 5.11
C SER A 618 12.96 29.83 5.50
N ASP A 619 13.62 30.98 5.29
CA ASP A 619 13.04 32.33 5.48
C ASP A 619 11.86 32.63 4.51
N LYS A 620 11.55 31.73 3.57
CA LYS A 620 10.47 31.89 2.60
C LYS A 620 9.20 31.23 3.16
N LYS A 621 8.28 32.03 3.72
CA LYS A 621 6.88 31.63 3.93
C LYS A 621 6.28 31.16 2.59
N ASN A 622 6.28 29.85 2.34
CA ASN A 622 5.63 29.27 1.18
C ASN A 622 4.15 29.05 1.49
N TYR A 623 3.28 29.74 0.75
CA TYR A 623 1.84 29.91 0.96
C TYR A 623 0.95 28.66 0.68
N HIS A 624 1.51 27.45 0.65
CA HIS A 624 0.80 26.29 0.05
C HIS A 624 0.25 25.25 1.04
N THR A 625 0.60 25.31 2.32
CA THR A 625 0.04 24.44 3.37
C THR A 625 -0.42 25.28 4.56
N LYS A 626 -1.54 24.91 5.19
CA LYS A 626 -2.19 25.73 6.23
C LYS A 626 -1.58 25.50 7.61
N LYS A 627 -0.93 24.36 7.86
CA LYS A 627 -0.29 24.03 9.15
C LYS A 627 1.24 23.88 9.02
N ARG A 628 2.00 24.28 10.06
CA ARG A 628 3.49 24.26 10.09
C ARG A 628 4.14 22.89 9.89
N ASN A 629 3.43 21.80 10.18
CA ASN A 629 3.95 20.43 10.08
C ASN A 629 3.58 19.71 8.78
N GLU A 630 2.95 20.42 7.84
CA GLU A 630 2.44 19.88 6.59
C GLU A 630 3.36 20.12 5.42
N MET A 631 3.58 19.06 4.64
CA MET A 631 4.38 19.10 3.43
C MET A 631 3.66 18.40 2.29
N LEU A 632 3.72 19.00 1.10
CA LEU A 632 3.44 18.33 -0.16
C LEU A 632 4.77 18.00 -0.83
N ILE A 633 4.97 16.71 -1.13
CA ILE A 633 6.22 16.21 -1.70
C ILE A 633 5.94 15.51 -3.02
N ASP A 634 6.78 15.79 -4.02
CA ASP A 634 6.75 15.06 -5.29
C ASP A 634 7.41 13.69 -5.12
N THR A 635 6.74 12.64 -5.60
CA THR A 635 7.30 11.28 -5.60
C THR A 635 8.60 11.16 -6.39
N GLU A 636 8.82 12.00 -7.40
CA GLU A 636 10.05 12.03 -8.19
C GLU A 636 11.28 12.37 -7.34
N SER A 637 11.11 13.14 -6.25
CA SER A 637 12.19 13.46 -5.31
C SER A 637 12.74 12.23 -4.56
N PHE A 638 12.04 11.09 -4.61
CA PHE A 638 12.47 9.82 -4.02
C PHE A 638 12.89 8.78 -5.07
N SER A 639 12.72 9.09 -6.36
CA SER A 639 12.86 8.10 -7.45
C SER A 639 14.23 7.43 -7.49
N TYR A 640 15.30 8.15 -7.13
CA TYR A 640 16.67 7.62 -7.12
C TYR A 640 16.92 6.56 -6.04
N ILE A 641 16.09 6.51 -4.98
CA ILE A 641 16.21 5.53 -3.87
C ILE A 641 15.78 4.14 -4.35
N PHE A 642 14.81 4.08 -5.26
CA PHE A 642 14.21 2.85 -5.72
C PHE A 642 14.88 2.40 -7.01
N GLU A 643 15.80 1.44 -6.91
CA GLU A 643 16.33 0.71 -8.05
C GLU A 643 15.17 0.23 -8.95
N SER A 644 15.21 0.56 -10.25
CA SER A 644 15.17 -0.46 -11.31
C SER A 644 15.02 0.13 -12.72
N PRO A 645 15.75 -0.43 -13.70
CA PRO A 645 15.76 -0.03 -15.11
C PRO A 645 14.55 -0.52 -15.93
N MET A 646 13.54 -1.14 -15.32
CA MET A 646 12.37 -1.75 -16.00
C MET A 646 11.02 -1.17 -15.56
N VAL A 647 11.04 -0.13 -14.74
CA VAL A 647 9.89 0.34 -13.95
C VAL A 647 9.28 1.55 -14.66
N ASN A 648 7.99 1.45 -14.98
CA ASN A 648 7.19 2.59 -15.44
C ASN A 648 7.04 3.61 -14.30
N ASP A 649 6.84 4.90 -14.58
CA ASP A 649 6.81 5.95 -13.56
C ASP A 649 5.75 5.67 -12.46
N GLU A 650 4.63 5.01 -12.80
CA GLU A 650 3.60 4.53 -11.85
C GLU A 650 4.13 3.53 -10.79
N GLU A 651 5.04 2.63 -11.18
CA GLU A 651 5.57 1.62 -10.27
C GLU A 651 6.61 2.23 -9.30
N ILE A 652 7.31 3.31 -9.70
CA ILE A 652 8.15 4.10 -8.78
C ILE A 652 7.26 4.78 -7.73
N VAL A 653 6.18 5.45 -8.16
CA VAL A 653 5.20 6.08 -7.25
C VAL A 653 4.68 5.08 -6.22
N ASN A 654 4.31 3.88 -6.68
CA ASN A 654 3.84 2.83 -5.79
C ASN A 654 4.92 2.37 -4.80
N LYS A 655 6.18 2.21 -5.23
CA LYS A 655 7.29 1.87 -4.31
C LYS A 655 7.53 2.93 -3.25
N VAL A 656 7.47 4.22 -3.62
CA VAL A 656 7.60 5.35 -2.68
C VAL A 656 6.48 5.28 -1.63
N LYS A 657 5.22 5.17 -2.09
CA LYS A 657 4.05 5.02 -1.22
C LYS A 657 4.19 3.79 -0.31
N THR A 658 4.57 2.63 -0.84
CA THR A 658 4.77 1.41 -0.04
C THR A 658 5.86 1.57 1.00
N ALA A 659 6.98 2.20 0.67
CA ALA A 659 8.08 2.42 1.61
C ALA A 659 7.66 3.34 2.77
N MET A 660 7.05 4.48 2.45
CA MET A 660 6.51 5.41 3.45
C MET A 660 5.44 4.74 4.32
N LEU A 661 4.55 3.94 3.71
CA LEU A 661 3.54 3.18 4.44
C LEU A 661 4.14 2.13 5.38
N LEU A 662 5.16 1.38 4.94
CA LEU A 662 5.86 0.41 5.78
C LEU A 662 6.53 1.07 6.98
N ILE A 663 7.07 2.28 6.80
CA ILE A 663 7.65 3.06 7.90
C ILE A 663 6.53 3.49 8.85
N GLN A 664 5.49 4.16 8.34
CA GLN A 664 4.34 4.63 9.14
C GLN A 664 3.72 3.47 9.93
N LYS A 665 3.17 2.48 9.21
CA LYS A 665 3.29 1.04 9.45
C LYS A 665 3.82 0.56 10.80
N ASP A 666 5.13 0.34 10.71
CA ASP A 666 5.96 -0.30 11.69
C ASP A 666 6.12 0.56 12.95
N TYR A 667 6.06 1.89 12.83
CA TYR A 667 6.03 2.78 13.99
C TYR A 667 4.66 2.81 14.67
N GLU A 668 3.55 2.78 13.92
CA GLU A 668 2.20 2.76 14.49
C GLU A 668 1.97 1.50 15.34
N ASN A 669 2.51 0.36 14.88
CA ASN A 669 2.53 -0.88 15.66
C ASN A 669 3.40 -0.82 16.93
N ARG A 670 4.16 0.27 17.12
CA ARG A 670 4.97 0.58 18.32
C ARG A 670 4.43 1.82 19.05
N GLY A 671 3.15 2.16 18.82
CA GLY A 671 2.49 3.30 19.45
C GLY A 671 2.98 4.68 19.01
N MET A 672 3.82 4.76 17.98
CA MET A 672 4.42 6.02 17.51
C MET A 672 4.06 6.29 16.05
N THR A 673 4.20 7.52 15.58
CA THR A 673 4.03 7.79 14.15
C THR A 673 4.96 8.93 13.77
N PRO A 674 6.16 8.69 13.17
CA PRO A 674 7.08 9.78 12.83
C PRO A 674 6.43 10.79 11.87
N PHE A 675 5.64 10.27 10.93
CA PHE A 675 4.83 11.05 10.01
C PHE A 675 3.60 10.26 9.58
N ARG A 676 2.54 10.96 9.21
CA ARG A 676 1.38 10.39 8.51
C ARG A 676 1.46 10.79 7.05
N MET A 677 1.35 9.83 6.15
CA MET A 677 1.19 10.15 4.73
C MET A 677 -0.25 9.96 4.28
N ARG A 678 -0.70 10.81 3.38
CA ARG A 678 -1.94 10.63 2.61
C ARG A 678 -1.63 10.87 1.14
N PRO A 679 -1.99 9.95 0.23
CA PRO A 679 -1.94 10.25 -1.19
C PRO A 679 -2.91 11.39 -1.49
N VAL A 680 -2.43 12.46 -2.12
CA VAL A 680 -3.29 13.59 -2.51
C VAL A 680 -3.46 13.55 -4.03
N PRO A 681 -4.69 13.71 -4.55
CA PRO A 681 -4.89 13.93 -5.97
C PRO A 681 -4.14 15.18 -6.40
N ILE A 682 -3.10 14.97 -7.19
CA ILE A 682 -2.41 15.83 -8.17
C ILE A 682 -2.51 17.36 -7.93
N PHE A 683 -1.34 18.01 -7.87
CA PHE A 683 -1.16 19.43 -7.61
C PHE A 683 -1.94 20.36 -8.56
N ALA A 684 -2.48 21.46 -8.02
CA ALA A 684 -3.22 22.48 -8.77
C ALA A 684 -2.34 23.35 -9.69
N TYR A 685 -1.03 23.39 -9.46
CA TYR A 685 -0.10 24.22 -10.22
C TYR A 685 0.90 23.37 -11.02
N GLY A 686 1.45 23.90 -12.11
CA GLY A 686 2.49 23.27 -12.92
C GLY A 686 3.44 24.32 -13.45
N PHE A 687 4.67 23.92 -13.82
CA PHE A 687 5.62 24.84 -14.44
C PHE A 687 5.65 24.61 -15.95
N LEU A 688 5.46 25.68 -16.73
CA LEU A 688 5.43 25.62 -18.19
C LEU A 688 6.32 26.72 -18.76
N GLY A 689 7.11 26.42 -19.79
CA GLY A 689 7.80 27.42 -20.59
C GLY A 689 6.83 28.04 -21.59
N ILE A 690 6.47 29.31 -21.39
CA ILE A 690 5.40 30.00 -22.12
C ILE A 690 5.91 31.36 -22.62
N GLU A 691 5.85 31.56 -23.93
CA GLU A 691 6.22 32.85 -24.56
C GLU A 691 5.37 34.01 -24.02
N PRO A 692 5.92 35.25 -23.93
CA PRO A 692 5.23 36.39 -23.31
C PRO A 692 3.83 36.66 -23.86
N GLU A 693 3.63 36.53 -25.17
CA GLU A 693 2.33 36.72 -25.84
C GLU A 693 1.31 35.65 -25.40
N VAL A 694 1.74 34.40 -25.27
CA VAL A 694 0.88 33.29 -24.82
C VAL A 694 0.52 33.47 -23.35
N ARG A 695 1.48 33.92 -22.52
CA ARG A 695 1.26 34.23 -21.11
C ARG A 695 0.24 35.35 -20.93
N GLU A 696 0.32 36.41 -21.73
CA GLU A 696 -0.66 37.50 -21.69
C GLU A 696 -2.06 36.98 -22.05
N LYS A 697 -2.20 36.22 -23.14
CA LYS A 697 -3.47 35.58 -23.53
C LYS A 697 -4.04 34.68 -22.43
N LEU A 698 -3.19 33.89 -21.77
CA LEU A 698 -3.60 33.03 -20.66
C LEU A 698 -4.08 33.85 -19.46
N ASN A 699 -3.38 34.92 -19.09
CA ASN A 699 -3.78 35.78 -17.97
C ASN A 699 -5.00 36.65 -18.29
N THR A 700 -5.26 36.99 -19.55
CA THR A 700 -6.50 37.65 -19.97
C THR A 700 -7.70 36.72 -19.82
N ARG A 701 -7.58 35.46 -20.24
CA ARG A 701 -8.66 34.47 -20.15
C ARG A 701 -8.84 33.91 -18.74
N TYR A 702 -7.73 33.66 -18.04
CA TYR A 702 -7.67 33.12 -16.69
C TYR A 702 -6.86 34.08 -15.80
N PRO A 703 -7.51 35.04 -15.11
CA PRO A 703 -6.82 36.08 -14.35
C PRO A 703 -5.80 35.51 -13.36
N SER A 704 -4.57 36.02 -13.37
CA SER A 704 -3.47 35.61 -12.47
C SER A 704 -3.15 34.11 -12.51
N CYS A 705 -3.39 33.44 -13.64
CA CYS A 705 -3.16 32.01 -13.78
C CYS A 705 -1.70 31.66 -14.03
N ALA A 706 -0.97 32.45 -14.82
CA ALA A 706 0.42 32.21 -15.20
C ALA A 706 1.34 33.32 -14.65
N VAL A 707 2.19 32.97 -13.68
CA VAL A 707 3.14 33.88 -13.03
C VAL A 707 4.55 33.54 -13.48
N LEU A 708 5.27 34.51 -14.04
CA LEU A 708 6.65 34.32 -14.49
C LEU A 708 7.59 34.04 -13.31
N LYS A 709 8.45 33.03 -13.45
CA LYS A 709 9.45 32.64 -12.46
C LYS A 709 10.87 32.67 -13.00
N ASN A 710 11.06 32.47 -14.30
CA ASN A 710 12.37 32.58 -14.96
C ASN A 710 12.24 33.31 -16.30
N GLU A 711 12.88 34.47 -16.41
CA GLU A 711 12.85 35.30 -17.63
C GLU A 711 13.63 34.67 -18.79
N LYS A 712 14.78 34.05 -18.52
CA LYS A 712 15.68 33.51 -19.56
C LYS A 712 15.05 32.33 -20.30
N LEU A 713 14.33 31.47 -19.60
CA LEU A 713 13.69 30.27 -20.12
C LEU A 713 12.18 30.44 -20.34
N ASN A 714 11.64 31.64 -20.12
CA ASN A 714 10.20 31.94 -20.17
C ASN A 714 9.35 31.00 -19.28
N VAL A 715 9.89 30.51 -18.16
CA VAL A 715 9.19 29.55 -17.29
C VAL A 715 8.21 30.29 -16.38
N CYS A 716 6.95 29.89 -16.46
CA CYS A 716 5.85 30.36 -15.64
C CYS A 716 5.36 29.25 -14.70
N GLU A 717 5.02 29.62 -13.48
CA GLU A 717 4.16 28.83 -12.60
C GLU A 717 2.70 29.07 -13.02
N VAL A 718 1.97 28.00 -13.34
CA VAL A 718 0.64 28.04 -13.93
C VAL A 718 -0.35 27.31 -13.04
N ASN A 719 -1.44 27.97 -12.66
CA ASN A 719 -2.55 27.34 -11.94
C ASN A 719 -3.40 26.49 -12.90
N LEU A 720 -2.96 25.25 -13.12
CA LEU A 720 -3.61 24.25 -13.94
C LEU A 720 -5.02 23.91 -13.47
N LYS A 721 -5.29 23.94 -12.16
CA LYS A 721 -6.64 23.71 -11.62
C LYS A 721 -7.59 24.81 -12.06
N LYS A 722 -7.16 26.07 -12.09
CA LYS A 722 -7.99 27.19 -12.54
C LYS A 722 -8.35 27.08 -14.03
N ILE A 723 -7.39 26.63 -14.86
CA ILE A 723 -7.65 26.34 -16.29
C ILE A 723 -8.66 25.20 -16.40
N TRP A 724 -8.44 24.13 -15.64
CA TRP A 724 -9.31 22.98 -15.63
C TRP A 724 -10.74 23.33 -15.19
N GLN A 725 -10.91 24.01 -14.06
CA GLN A 725 -12.21 24.46 -13.55
C GLN A 725 -12.97 25.37 -14.52
N ALA A 726 -12.25 26.21 -15.26
CA ALA A 726 -12.88 27.14 -16.20
C ALA A 726 -13.36 26.45 -17.49
N ASP A 727 -12.58 25.51 -18.02
CA ASP A 727 -12.73 25.05 -19.41
C ASP A 727 -12.88 23.52 -19.58
N TYR A 728 -12.58 22.74 -18.54
CA TYR A 728 -12.41 21.29 -18.63
C TYR A 728 -12.95 20.50 -17.43
N GLU A 729 -13.56 21.12 -16.40
CA GLU A 729 -14.06 20.41 -15.21
C GLU A 729 -15.27 19.53 -15.53
N ASP A 730 -16.08 19.98 -16.48
CA ASP A 730 -17.18 19.25 -17.13
C ASP A 730 -16.69 18.22 -18.16
N LYS A 731 -15.54 18.48 -18.81
CA LYS A 731 -15.02 17.63 -19.90
C LYS A 731 -14.05 16.56 -19.46
N MET A 732 -13.31 16.80 -18.38
CA MET A 732 -12.35 15.84 -17.87
C MET A 732 -12.09 15.80 -16.37
N SER A 733 -11.67 14.63 -15.88
CA SER A 733 -11.11 14.57 -14.54
C SER A 733 -9.80 15.35 -14.51
N TYR A 734 -9.52 16.03 -13.40
CA TYR A 734 -8.27 16.79 -13.26
C TYR A 734 -7.00 15.94 -13.52
N PRO A 735 -6.91 14.67 -13.09
CA PRO A 735 -5.81 13.78 -13.47
C PRO A 735 -5.68 13.56 -14.98
N LYS A 736 -6.79 13.31 -15.69
CA LYS A 736 -6.80 13.12 -17.14
C LYS A 736 -6.39 14.40 -17.87
N PHE A 737 -6.87 15.56 -17.41
CA PHE A 737 -6.43 16.87 -17.91
C PHE A 737 -4.91 17.03 -17.83
N LYS A 738 -4.32 16.75 -16.66
CA LYS A 738 -2.87 16.84 -16.49
C LYS A 738 -2.15 15.82 -17.38
N TYR A 739 -2.60 14.57 -17.42
CA TYR A 739 -2.00 13.56 -18.30
C TYR A 739 -1.98 14.01 -19.77
N LEU A 740 -3.11 14.49 -20.30
CA LEU A 740 -3.20 14.95 -21.69
C LEU A 740 -2.35 16.20 -21.93
N LEU A 741 -2.31 17.14 -20.97
CA LEU A 741 -1.47 18.34 -21.03
C LEU A 741 0.01 17.98 -21.19
N TYR A 742 0.51 17.07 -20.36
CA TYR A 742 1.93 16.72 -20.33
C TYR A 742 2.34 15.69 -21.38
N THR A 743 1.42 14.85 -21.86
CA THR A 743 1.67 13.97 -23.03
C THR A 743 1.62 14.73 -24.35
N GLY A 744 1.19 15.99 -24.35
CA GLY A 744 1.02 16.78 -25.55
C GLY A 744 -0.07 16.21 -26.47
N SER A 745 -1.05 15.49 -25.91
CA SER A 745 -2.12 14.85 -26.69
C SER A 745 -2.97 15.89 -27.41
N ASP A 746 -3.26 15.64 -28.69
CA ASP A 746 -4.16 16.46 -29.51
C ASP A 746 -5.62 16.43 -29.00
N GLU A 747 -5.97 15.47 -28.14
CA GLU A 747 -7.29 15.38 -27.50
C GLU A 747 -7.56 16.55 -26.54
N LEU A 748 -6.50 17.23 -26.05
CA LEU A 748 -6.65 18.41 -25.21
C LEU A 748 -6.53 19.68 -26.05
N ALA A 749 -7.64 20.39 -26.22
CA ALA A 749 -7.69 21.65 -26.97
C ALA A 749 -6.66 22.70 -26.47
N PHE A 750 -6.29 22.66 -25.19
CA PHE A 750 -5.23 23.53 -24.65
C PHE A 750 -3.89 23.35 -25.38
N ASN A 751 -3.50 22.11 -25.71
CA ASN A 751 -2.23 21.79 -26.35
C ASN A 751 -2.14 22.29 -27.79
N SER A 752 -3.28 22.34 -28.48
CA SER A 752 -3.34 22.88 -29.85
C SER A 752 -3.53 24.40 -29.88
N GLN A 753 -4.19 24.98 -28.86
CA GLN A 753 -4.44 26.43 -28.77
C GLN A 753 -3.26 27.24 -28.24
N TYR A 754 -2.51 26.69 -27.29
CA TYR A 754 -1.42 27.39 -26.62
C TYR A 754 -0.12 26.64 -26.84
N LYS A 755 0.86 27.32 -27.44
CA LYS A 755 2.20 26.76 -27.57
C LYS A 755 2.96 26.94 -26.26
N PHE A 756 3.38 25.83 -25.66
CA PHE A 756 4.19 25.82 -24.44
C PHE A 756 5.15 24.63 -24.45
N SER A 757 6.13 24.66 -23.54
CA SER A 757 6.98 23.51 -23.19
C SER A 757 6.72 23.10 -21.74
N THR A 758 6.87 21.82 -21.43
CA THR A 758 6.79 21.37 -20.03
C THR A 758 8.06 21.77 -19.31
N ALA A 759 7.93 22.24 -18.07
CA ALA A 759 9.05 22.63 -17.25
C ALA A 759 8.95 22.01 -15.86
N MET A 760 10.10 21.86 -15.21
CA MET A 760 10.24 21.47 -13.82
C MET A 760 11.07 22.53 -13.09
N SER A 761 10.67 22.86 -11.87
CA SER A 761 11.47 23.66 -10.95
C SER A 761 12.20 22.74 -9.99
N VAL A 762 13.47 23.00 -9.75
CA VAL A 762 14.28 22.26 -8.77
C VAL A 762 14.90 23.26 -7.81
N ASP A 763 14.58 23.12 -6.52
CA ASP A 763 15.32 23.77 -5.44
C ASP A 763 16.57 22.95 -5.15
N ILE A 764 17.76 23.58 -5.20
CA ILE A 764 19.05 22.92 -5.04
C ILE A 764 19.87 23.66 -4.00
N SER A 765 20.33 22.90 -3.00
CA SER A 765 21.09 23.38 -1.86
C SER A 765 22.43 22.65 -1.80
N PHE A 766 23.50 23.29 -2.26
CA PHE A 766 24.84 22.71 -2.22
C PHE A 766 25.38 22.64 -0.79
N GLU A 767 25.98 21.50 -0.43
CA GLU A 767 26.62 21.31 0.87
C GLU A 767 27.96 22.08 0.96
N PRO A 768 28.43 22.45 2.16
CA PRO A 768 29.76 23.03 2.32
C PRO A 768 30.86 22.13 1.73
N HIS A 769 31.82 22.72 1.02
CA HIS A 769 32.92 21.99 0.37
C HIS A 769 32.49 20.93 -0.67
N TYR A 770 31.29 21.06 -1.24
CA TYR A 770 30.72 20.07 -2.18
C TYR A 770 31.64 19.68 -3.34
N ARG A 771 32.46 20.61 -3.89
CA ARG A 771 33.39 20.32 -5.00
C ARG A 771 34.47 19.31 -4.60
N GLU A 772 34.99 19.43 -3.39
CA GLU A 772 36.00 18.51 -2.84
C GLU A 772 35.39 17.14 -2.59
N VAL A 773 34.20 17.12 -1.98
CA VAL A 773 33.43 15.89 -1.74
C VAL A 773 33.11 15.18 -3.06
N TYR A 774 32.61 15.93 -4.05
CA TYR A 774 32.30 15.42 -5.39
C TYR A 774 33.52 14.77 -6.05
N SER A 775 34.66 15.48 -6.11
CA SER A 775 35.87 14.94 -6.73
C SER A 775 36.32 13.66 -6.02
N LYS A 776 36.38 13.68 -4.68
CA LYS A 776 36.83 12.55 -3.87
C LYS A 776 35.97 11.30 -4.10
N ILE A 777 34.65 11.45 -4.04
CA ILE A 777 33.72 10.32 -4.18
C ILE A 777 33.69 9.82 -5.63
N LEU A 778 33.66 10.72 -6.60
CA LEU A 778 33.65 10.32 -8.01
C LEU A 778 34.94 9.59 -8.39
N ASP A 779 36.10 10.04 -7.89
CA ASP A 779 37.37 9.37 -8.16
C ASP A 779 37.43 7.97 -7.54
N ALA A 780 36.85 7.76 -6.36
CA ALA A 780 36.70 6.44 -5.75
C ALA A 780 35.78 5.52 -6.58
N VAL A 781 34.64 6.04 -7.08
CA VAL A 781 33.74 5.30 -7.97
C VAL A 781 34.43 4.93 -9.28
N LYS A 782 35.15 5.88 -9.91
CA LYS A 782 35.99 5.64 -11.09
C LYS A 782 37.04 4.58 -10.81
N GLY A 783 37.69 4.63 -9.64
CA GLY A 783 38.68 3.65 -9.19
C GLY A 783 38.11 2.24 -9.16
N ALA A 784 36.95 2.05 -8.52
CA ALA A 784 36.27 0.77 -8.41
C ALA A 784 35.88 0.21 -9.79
N ILE A 785 35.29 1.04 -10.66
CA ILE A 785 34.92 0.65 -12.04
C ILE A 785 36.15 0.28 -12.86
N ASN A 786 37.19 1.12 -12.82
CA ASN A 786 38.44 0.87 -13.55
C ASN A 786 39.16 -0.39 -13.05
N TYR A 787 39.08 -0.70 -11.76
CA TYR A 787 39.62 -1.93 -11.19
C TYR A 787 38.91 -3.16 -11.77
N SER A 788 37.57 -3.15 -11.86
CA SER A 788 36.81 -4.23 -12.51
C SER A 788 37.20 -4.39 -13.99
N VAL A 789 37.28 -3.27 -14.74
CA VAL A 789 37.64 -3.26 -16.17
C VAL A 789 39.05 -3.80 -16.39
N ARG A 790 40.05 -3.29 -15.67
CA ARG A 790 41.47 -3.66 -15.84
C ARG A 790 41.74 -5.13 -15.51
N ASN A 791 41.06 -5.65 -14.50
CA ASN A 791 41.23 -7.04 -14.05
C ASN A 791 40.25 -8.02 -14.69
N ASN A 792 39.34 -7.53 -15.55
CA ASN A 792 38.24 -8.32 -16.12
C ASN A 792 37.46 -9.09 -15.04
N LYS A 793 37.26 -8.47 -13.87
CA LYS A 793 36.76 -9.11 -12.65
C LYS A 793 35.30 -8.73 -12.39
N PHE A 794 34.47 -9.74 -12.11
CA PHE A 794 33.15 -9.53 -11.51
C PHE A 794 33.31 -9.14 -10.05
N MET A 795 32.64 -8.07 -9.64
CA MET A 795 32.64 -7.55 -8.27
C MET A 795 31.23 -7.58 -7.70
N SER A 796 31.07 -7.98 -6.44
CA SER A 796 29.80 -7.81 -5.72
C SER A 796 29.58 -6.35 -5.33
N GLU A 797 28.34 -6.00 -4.96
CA GLU A 797 28.03 -4.69 -4.35
C GLU A 797 28.88 -4.44 -3.10
N ASP A 798 29.05 -5.46 -2.26
CA ASP A 798 29.89 -5.38 -1.05
C ASP A 798 31.36 -5.08 -1.38
N GLU A 799 31.91 -5.69 -2.44
CA GLU A 799 33.28 -5.45 -2.89
C GLU A 799 33.46 -4.03 -3.45
N LEU A 800 32.48 -3.54 -4.22
CA LEU A 800 32.46 -2.17 -4.73
C LEU A 800 32.36 -1.15 -3.58
N ALA A 801 31.47 -1.41 -2.61
CA ALA A 801 31.25 -0.54 -1.47
C ALA A 801 32.50 -0.49 -0.58
N LYS A 802 33.15 -1.63 -0.35
CA LYS A 802 34.40 -1.68 0.40
C LYS A 802 35.50 -0.87 -0.29
N TYR A 803 35.66 -1.03 -1.61
CA TYR A 803 36.62 -0.24 -2.39
C TYR A 803 36.38 1.27 -2.21
N ILE A 804 35.13 1.71 -2.41
CA ILE A 804 34.76 3.13 -2.32
C ILE A 804 34.91 3.65 -0.88
N SER A 805 34.57 2.84 0.13
CA SER A 805 34.71 3.19 1.55
C SER A 805 36.17 3.43 1.93
N GLU A 806 37.07 2.55 1.50
CA GLU A 806 38.51 2.65 1.78
C GLU A 806 39.16 3.83 1.04
N ASP A 807 38.84 4.01 -0.25
CA ASP A 807 39.43 5.05 -1.09
C ASP A 807 38.93 6.46 -0.74
N ALA A 808 37.61 6.61 -0.53
CA ALA A 808 37.01 7.90 -0.16
C ALA A 808 37.00 8.18 1.35
N GLY A 809 37.41 7.23 2.21
CA GLY A 809 37.41 7.39 3.67
C GLY A 809 36.03 7.68 4.25
N ILE A 810 35.00 6.96 3.76
CA ILE A 810 33.61 7.09 4.21
C ILE A 810 33.14 5.79 4.87
N SER A 811 32.05 5.85 5.64
CA SER A 811 31.47 4.64 6.23
C SER A 811 31.02 3.64 5.16
N ILE A 812 31.09 2.35 5.48
CA ILE A 812 30.68 1.28 4.55
C ILE A 812 29.23 1.43 4.11
N TYR A 813 28.32 1.84 5.00
CA TYR A 813 26.91 2.09 4.67
C TYR A 813 26.72 3.24 3.66
N ARG A 814 27.51 4.32 3.80
CA ARG A 814 27.47 5.42 2.82
C ARG A 814 28.00 4.96 1.46
N ALA A 815 29.04 4.14 1.46
CA ALA A 815 29.58 3.55 0.23
C ALA A 815 28.59 2.56 -0.42
N GLU A 816 27.89 1.72 0.35
CA GLU A 816 26.83 0.83 -0.14
C GLU A 816 25.71 1.62 -0.84
N ASN A 817 25.28 2.75 -0.24
CA ASN A 817 24.28 3.61 -0.86
C ASN A 817 24.78 4.20 -2.20
N ILE A 818 26.00 4.73 -2.21
CA ILE A 818 26.64 5.25 -3.43
C ILE A 818 26.70 4.18 -4.52
N VAL A 819 27.08 2.93 -4.18
CA VAL A 819 27.12 1.82 -5.13
C VAL A 819 25.74 1.54 -5.72
N ARG A 820 24.70 1.44 -4.88
CA ARG A 820 23.33 1.16 -5.34
C ARG A 820 22.80 2.25 -6.27
N VAL A 821 22.94 3.52 -5.87
CA VAL A 821 22.50 4.67 -6.69
C VAL A 821 23.29 4.71 -8.01
N THR A 822 24.60 4.45 -7.98
CA THR A 822 25.45 4.43 -9.19
C THR A 822 25.06 3.28 -10.13
N LEU A 823 24.81 2.07 -9.61
CA LEU A 823 24.38 0.91 -10.40
C LEU A 823 22.98 1.10 -11.01
N ALA A 824 22.06 1.74 -10.27
CA ALA A 824 20.77 2.13 -10.80
C ALA A 824 20.94 3.15 -11.95
N ALA A 825 21.73 4.20 -11.73
CA ALA A 825 21.95 5.27 -12.69
C ALA A 825 22.64 4.80 -13.97
N ILE A 826 23.68 3.94 -13.89
CA ILE A 826 24.38 3.42 -15.08
C ILE A 826 23.43 2.60 -15.95
N THR A 827 22.47 1.91 -15.33
CA THR A 827 21.50 1.12 -16.08
C THR A 827 20.43 2.00 -16.74
N THR A 828 19.96 3.05 -16.05
CA THR A 828 19.08 4.08 -16.64
C THR A 828 19.77 4.77 -17.81
N TYR A 829 21.03 5.18 -17.64
CA TYR A 829 21.84 5.80 -18.69
C TYR A 829 21.97 4.90 -19.93
N SER A 830 22.30 3.62 -19.74
CA SER A 830 22.42 2.66 -20.84
C SER A 830 21.14 2.45 -21.65
N LYS A 831 19.96 2.70 -21.07
CA LYS A 831 18.67 2.48 -21.74
C LYS A 831 18.07 3.74 -22.30
N SER A 832 18.19 4.85 -21.57
CA SER A 832 17.43 6.07 -21.84
C SER A 832 18.26 7.18 -22.47
N PHE A 833 19.60 7.16 -22.30
CA PHE A 833 20.45 8.32 -22.63
C PHE A 833 21.63 7.99 -23.56
N SER A 834 22.02 6.72 -23.74
CA SER A 834 23.09 6.35 -24.67
C SER A 834 22.58 6.28 -26.13
N TRP A 835 22.57 7.42 -26.83
CA TRP A 835 22.26 7.46 -28.26
C TRP A 835 23.52 7.14 -29.08
N GLY A 836 23.56 5.99 -29.75
CA GLY A 836 24.52 5.72 -30.83
C GLY A 836 25.50 4.57 -30.66
N MET A 837 25.52 3.85 -29.55
CA MET A 837 26.29 2.60 -29.42
C MET A 837 25.57 1.60 -28.53
N ASN A 838 25.31 0.39 -29.04
CA ASN A 838 24.99 -0.81 -28.25
C ASN A 838 26.22 -1.25 -27.41
N SER A 839 26.89 -0.34 -26.73
CA SER A 839 28.03 -0.66 -25.88
C SER A 839 27.49 -1.15 -24.54
N ARG A 840 27.58 -2.45 -24.33
CA ARG A 840 27.24 -3.09 -23.05
C ARG A 840 28.13 -2.48 -21.96
N LEU A 841 27.60 -1.59 -21.12
CA LEU A 841 28.39 -0.87 -20.10
C LEU A 841 28.89 -1.80 -18.98
N TYR A 842 28.12 -2.84 -18.69
CA TYR A 842 28.48 -3.87 -17.73
C TYR A 842 27.79 -5.22 -18.04
N ASP A 843 28.35 -6.29 -17.48
CA ASP A 843 27.74 -7.61 -17.41
C ASP A 843 27.30 -7.87 -15.96
N ALA A 844 26.03 -8.23 -15.73
CA ALA A 844 25.55 -8.68 -14.43
C ALA A 844 25.29 -10.19 -14.43
N ARG A 845 25.64 -10.84 -13.33
CA ARG A 845 25.40 -12.27 -13.12
C ARG A 845 24.79 -12.49 -11.73
N PRO A 846 23.62 -13.14 -11.62
CA PRO A 846 23.07 -13.55 -10.34
C PRO A 846 23.86 -14.74 -9.76
N LEU A 847 24.05 -14.73 -8.43
CA LEU A 847 24.60 -15.82 -7.63
C LEU A 847 23.47 -16.65 -7.00
N LYS A 848 23.83 -17.81 -6.45
CA LYS A 848 22.89 -18.75 -5.80
C LYS A 848 22.19 -18.20 -4.55
N ASN A 849 22.68 -17.10 -3.98
CA ASN A 849 22.15 -16.44 -2.79
C ASN A 849 21.44 -15.12 -3.12
N ASP A 850 20.93 -14.99 -4.35
CA ASP A 850 20.27 -13.79 -4.88
C ASP A 850 21.12 -12.52 -4.93
N ARG A 851 22.43 -12.61 -4.64
CA ARG A 851 23.35 -11.49 -4.86
C ARG A 851 23.71 -11.37 -6.35
N VAL A 852 23.86 -10.15 -6.84
CA VAL A 852 24.33 -9.91 -8.21
C VAL A 852 25.79 -9.47 -8.17
N ILE A 853 26.58 -10.00 -9.09
CA ILE A 853 27.94 -9.54 -9.34
C ILE A 853 28.03 -8.85 -10.69
N TYR A 854 28.83 -7.79 -10.75
CA TYR A 854 28.91 -6.87 -11.88
C TYR A 854 30.33 -6.83 -12.43
N LYS A 855 30.46 -6.90 -13.75
CA LYS A 855 31.73 -6.70 -14.45
C LYS A 855 31.57 -5.53 -15.40
N PHE A 856 32.31 -4.45 -15.16
CA PHE A 856 32.23 -3.25 -16.00
C PHE A 856 33.08 -3.41 -17.25
N ASN A 857 32.62 -2.81 -18.35
CA ASN A 857 33.32 -2.79 -19.64
C ASN A 857 33.92 -1.39 -19.90
N PRO A 858 34.92 -1.24 -20.80
CA PRO A 858 35.55 0.06 -21.06
C PRO A 858 34.59 1.20 -21.43
N ALA A 859 33.43 0.87 -22.02
CA ALA A 859 32.38 1.82 -22.36
C ALA A 859 31.74 2.50 -21.13
N SER A 860 31.91 1.97 -19.91
CA SER A 860 31.46 2.62 -18.67
C SER A 860 32.08 4.00 -18.45
N ARG A 861 33.17 4.34 -19.15
CA ARG A 861 33.74 5.69 -19.16
C ARG A 861 32.77 6.75 -19.67
N ASP A 862 31.90 6.41 -20.60
CA ASP A 862 30.91 7.34 -21.17
C ASP A 862 29.89 7.75 -20.10
N PHE A 863 29.50 6.82 -19.25
CA PHE A 863 28.63 7.09 -18.09
C PHE A 863 29.30 8.03 -17.08
N ILE A 864 30.59 7.84 -16.79
CA ILE A 864 31.34 8.75 -15.91
C ILE A 864 31.40 10.17 -16.49
N TYR A 865 31.72 10.29 -17.78
CA TYR A 865 31.75 11.58 -18.46
C TYR A 865 30.37 12.26 -18.45
N TRP A 866 29.30 11.48 -18.58
CA TRP A 866 27.93 11.97 -18.49
C TRP A 866 27.62 12.57 -17.10
N ILE A 867 28.02 11.92 -16.00
CA ILE A 867 27.90 12.49 -14.63
C ILE A 867 28.68 13.82 -14.54
N GLU A 868 29.92 13.85 -15.02
CA GLU A 868 30.76 15.06 -14.99
C GLU A 868 30.19 16.23 -15.78
N LYS A 869 29.54 15.95 -16.90
CA LYS A 869 28.82 16.96 -17.67
C LYS A 869 27.59 17.44 -16.90
N GLY A 870 26.80 16.52 -16.35
CA GLY A 870 25.59 16.83 -15.59
C GLY A 870 25.87 17.68 -14.36
N PHE A 871 26.92 17.36 -13.59
CA PHE A 871 27.34 18.16 -12.43
C PHE A 871 27.66 19.61 -12.80
N ARG A 872 28.42 19.83 -13.87
CA ARG A 872 28.74 21.18 -14.37
C ARG A 872 27.48 21.94 -14.80
N THR A 873 26.59 21.28 -15.54
CA THR A 873 25.33 21.90 -15.96
C THR A 873 24.47 22.31 -14.75
N ILE A 874 24.34 21.44 -13.74
CA ILE A 874 23.58 21.74 -12.52
C ILE A 874 24.21 22.92 -11.76
N GLU A 875 25.53 22.93 -11.64
CA GLU A 875 26.26 24.01 -10.97
C GLU A 875 26.13 25.36 -11.69
N GLU A 876 26.19 25.37 -13.03
CA GLU A 876 26.11 26.59 -13.85
C GLU A 876 24.67 27.12 -13.99
N GLU A 877 23.67 26.25 -14.03
CA GLU A 877 22.27 26.62 -14.26
C GLU A 877 21.48 26.88 -12.97
N THR A 878 22.03 26.54 -11.80
CA THR A 878 21.41 26.86 -10.50
C THR A 878 21.67 28.31 -10.11
N VAL A 879 20.61 29.11 -10.02
CA VAL A 879 20.67 30.52 -9.63
C VAL A 879 19.79 30.72 -8.40
N GLU A 880 20.32 31.33 -7.33
CA GLU A 880 19.58 31.58 -6.07
C GLU A 880 18.88 30.32 -5.51
N ARG A 881 19.56 29.16 -5.57
CA ARG A 881 19.05 27.83 -5.19
C ARG A 881 17.95 27.29 -6.11
N GLN A 882 17.70 27.88 -7.26
CA GLN A 882 16.67 27.41 -8.19
C GLN A 882 17.26 27.08 -9.55
N MET A 883 16.89 25.91 -10.07
CA MET A 883 17.18 25.47 -11.43
C MET A 883 15.84 25.15 -12.12
N TYR A 884 15.67 25.61 -13.35
CA TYR A 884 14.50 25.27 -14.16
C TYR A 884 14.91 24.40 -15.33
N VAL A 885 14.23 23.28 -15.51
CA VAL A 885 14.50 22.34 -16.60
C VAL A 885 13.30 22.33 -17.53
N THR A 886 13.50 22.71 -18.79
CA THR A 886 12.48 22.60 -19.84
C THR A 886 12.70 21.33 -20.65
N ASN A 887 11.61 20.62 -20.98
CA ASN A 887 11.63 19.55 -21.98
C ASN A 887 11.13 20.12 -23.31
N GLU A 888 11.98 20.11 -24.33
CA GLU A 888 11.56 20.25 -25.72
C GLU A 888 10.97 18.91 -26.19
N SER A 889 10.07 18.94 -27.19
CA SER A 889 9.38 17.77 -27.72
C SER A 889 10.39 16.65 -28.06
N ASN A 890 10.22 15.46 -27.46
CA ASN A 890 11.10 14.27 -27.51
C ASN A 890 12.40 14.28 -26.66
N SER A 891 12.63 15.25 -25.78
CA SER A 891 13.79 15.23 -24.87
C SER A 891 13.47 14.68 -23.46
N ASN A 892 14.19 13.67 -23.01
CA ASN A 892 14.12 13.14 -21.64
C ASN A 892 14.97 13.96 -20.64
N LYS A 893 15.16 15.26 -20.88
CA LYS A 893 16.12 16.11 -20.15
C LYS A 893 15.80 16.21 -18.65
N THR A 894 14.52 16.27 -18.29
CA THR A 894 14.07 16.24 -16.89
C THR A 894 14.51 14.96 -16.17
N LYS A 895 14.27 13.79 -16.78
CA LYS A 895 14.67 12.48 -16.22
C LYS A 895 16.19 12.36 -16.13
N GLU A 896 16.91 12.91 -17.10
CA GLU A 896 18.38 12.99 -17.12
C GLU A 896 18.90 13.80 -15.92
N ILE A 897 18.43 15.03 -15.75
CA ILE A 897 18.86 15.92 -14.65
C ILE A 897 18.49 15.33 -13.29
N LEU A 898 17.27 14.79 -13.11
CA LEU A 898 16.87 14.13 -11.86
C LEU A 898 17.75 12.93 -11.52
N THR A 899 18.17 12.14 -12.52
CA THR A 899 19.08 11.01 -12.29
C THR A 899 20.44 11.51 -11.80
N VAL A 900 20.98 12.58 -12.39
CA VAL A 900 22.25 13.17 -11.95
C VAL A 900 22.12 13.79 -10.56
N LEU A 901 21.03 14.53 -10.28
CA LEU A 901 20.76 15.10 -8.96
C LEU A 901 20.71 14.01 -7.87
N GLY A 902 20.07 12.87 -8.14
CA GLY A 902 20.06 11.72 -7.23
C GLY A 902 21.46 11.17 -6.93
N ILE A 903 22.35 11.10 -7.94
CA ILE A 903 23.75 10.70 -7.74
C ILE A 903 24.48 11.72 -6.86
N LEU A 904 24.32 13.01 -7.15
CA LEU A 904 24.99 14.09 -6.41
C LEU A 904 24.50 14.16 -4.96
N GLU A 905 23.21 13.94 -4.72
CA GLU A 905 22.64 13.83 -3.37
C GLU A 905 23.21 12.61 -2.63
N ALA A 906 23.27 11.43 -3.28
CA ALA A 906 23.88 10.24 -2.70
C ALA A 906 25.38 10.42 -2.38
N PHE A 907 26.09 11.23 -3.18
CA PHE A 907 27.49 11.59 -2.93
C PHE A 907 27.61 12.56 -1.73
N GLY A 908 26.52 13.20 -1.33
CA GLY A 908 26.49 14.25 -0.29
C GLY A 908 27.01 15.59 -0.80
N VAL A 909 26.79 15.89 -2.08
CA VAL A 909 27.22 17.13 -2.75
C VAL A 909 26.16 18.22 -2.62
N LEU A 910 24.89 17.84 -2.68
CA LEU A 910 23.76 18.76 -2.64
C LEU A 910 22.54 18.07 -2.04
N ARG A 911 21.55 18.86 -1.65
CA ARG A 911 20.17 18.44 -1.43
C ARG A 911 19.28 19.06 -2.49
N PHE A 912 18.27 18.34 -2.95
CA PHE A 912 17.33 18.91 -3.91
C PHE A 912 15.87 18.59 -3.63
N LYS A 913 14.98 19.46 -4.11
CA LYS A 913 13.53 19.27 -4.15
C LYS A 913 13.01 19.60 -5.54
N SER A 914 12.32 18.67 -6.19
CA SER A 914 11.65 18.94 -7.46
C SER A 914 10.20 19.35 -7.28
N LEU A 915 9.71 20.25 -8.13
CA LEU A 915 8.33 20.71 -8.20
C LEU A 915 7.90 20.80 -9.68
N GLY A 916 6.75 20.21 -10.01
CA GLY A 916 6.10 20.40 -11.31
C GLY A 916 6.21 19.26 -12.33
N GLY A 917 6.50 18.03 -11.90
CA GLY A 917 6.56 16.85 -12.78
C GLY A 917 5.19 16.34 -13.24
N THR A 918 5.20 15.28 -14.07
CA THR A 918 4.01 14.60 -14.60
C THR A 918 3.21 13.89 -13.51
N ASN A 919 3.85 13.54 -12.39
CA ASN A 919 3.36 12.55 -11.43
C ASN A 919 2.58 13.11 -10.22
N SER A 920 2.13 12.20 -9.35
CA SER A 920 1.33 12.43 -8.14
C SER A 920 2.19 12.96 -6.99
N GLN A 921 1.59 13.80 -6.13
CA GLN A 921 2.21 14.26 -4.88
C GLN A 921 1.72 13.44 -3.68
N ILE A 922 2.54 13.38 -2.64
CA ILE A 922 2.20 12.78 -1.35
C ILE A 922 2.12 13.92 -0.34
N TYR A 923 0.99 14.00 0.36
CA TYR A 923 0.88 14.84 1.55
C TYR A 923 1.49 14.10 2.73
N ILE A 924 2.38 14.77 3.44
CA ILE A 924 3.03 14.25 4.63
C ILE A 924 2.80 15.25 5.75
N TYR A 925 2.28 14.75 6.86
CA TYR A 925 2.24 15.46 8.13
C TYR A 925 3.31 14.85 9.05
N VAL A 926 4.32 15.63 9.41
CA VAL A 926 5.41 15.16 10.30
C VAL A 926 4.96 15.36 11.76
N ASN A 927 4.83 14.26 12.51
CA ASN A 927 4.46 14.35 13.93
C ASN A 927 5.69 14.53 14.82
N GLU A 928 6.82 13.87 14.51
CA GLU A 928 8.07 14.00 15.28
C GLU A 928 9.33 13.77 14.42
N THR A 929 10.46 14.39 14.78
CA THR A 929 11.72 14.25 14.03
C THR A 929 12.81 13.45 14.76
N LYS A 930 12.60 13.10 16.02
CA LYS A 930 13.60 12.43 16.88
C LYS A 930 13.96 11.05 16.33
N ASN A 931 12.98 10.20 16.03
CA ASN A 931 13.28 8.87 15.51
C ASN A 931 13.88 8.94 14.10
N MET A 932 13.43 9.88 13.28
CA MET A 932 14.04 10.11 11.96
C MET A 932 15.51 10.55 12.08
N ARG A 933 15.86 11.41 13.06
CA ARG A 933 17.24 11.79 13.38
C ARG A 933 18.05 10.60 13.89
N ILE A 934 17.48 9.78 14.77
CA ILE A 934 18.13 8.55 15.27
C ILE A 934 18.46 7.59 14.12
N VAL A 935 17.52 7.39 13.19
CA VAL A 935 17.73 6.54 12.00
C VAL A 935 18.79 7.16 11.08
N ARG A 936 18.78 8.49 10.87
CA ARG A 936 19.80 9.19 10.08
C ARG A 936 21.20 8.97 10.66
N ASP A 937 21.34 9.12 11.98
CA ASP A 937 22.62 9.11 12.67
C ASP A 937 23.13 7.68 12.96
N LYS A 938 22.21 6.70 13.13
CA LYS A 938 22.50 5.27 13.39
C LYS A 938 21.68 4.33 12.49
N PRO A 939 21.89 4.38 11.15
CA PRO A 939 21.09 3.59 10.20
C PRO A 939 21.22 2.07 10.39
N GLU A 940 22.33 1.61 10.97
CA GLU A 940 22.57 0.21 11.31
C GLU A 940 21.61 -0.32 12.38
N ALA A 941 21.19 0.51 13.33
CA ALA A 941 20.30 0.13 14.42
C ALA A 941 18.82 0.07 13.99
N TYR A 942 18.47 0.71 12.87
CA TYR A 942 17.09 0.70 12.37
C TYR A 942 16.63 -0.72 12.05
N ARG A 943 15.46 -1.10 12.53
CA ARG A 943 14.77 -2.34 12.13
C ARG A 943 13.33 -2.02 11.82
N ASN A 944 12.80 -2.66 10.77
CA ASN A 944 11.40 -2.58 10.40
C ASN A 944 10.83 -4.00 10.46
N LYS A 945 9.99 -4.28 11.48
CA LYS A 945 9.45 -5.61 11.75
C LYS A 945 8.48 -6.05 10.66
N LEU A 946 7.73 -5.12 10.09
CA LEU A 946 6.83 -5.41 8.97
C LEU A 946 7.63 -5.86 7.74
N LEU A 947 8.68 -5.13 7.37
CA LEU A 947 9.55 -5.51 6.25
C LEU A 947 10.23 -6.87 6.48
N GLU A 948 10.70 -7.13 7.71
CA GLU A 948 11.25 -8.44 8.10
C GLU A 948 10.20 -9.56 7.99
N ALA A 949 8.96 -9.33 8.45
CA ALA A 949 7.86 -10.27 8.34
C ALA A 949 7.51 -10.57 6.88
N VAL A 950 7.40 -9.56 6.01
CA VAL A 950 7.17 -9.72 4.57
C VAL A 950 8.27 -10.56 3.92
N GLY A 951 9.53 -10.32 4.31
CA GLY A 951 10.66 -11.16 3.87
C GLY A 951 10.54 -12.61 4.30
N LYS A 952 10.15 -12.86 5.55
CA LYS A 952 9.97 -14.21 6.10
C LYS A 952 8.82 -14.97 5.43
N ARG A 953 7.69 -14.31 5.18
CA ARG A 953 6.54 -14.86 4.44
C ARG A 953 6.93 -15.33 3.05
N HIS A 954 7.67 -14.49 2.34
CA HIS A 954 8.19 -14.84 1.03
C HIS A 954 9.09 -16.08 1.09
N GLU A 955 10.02 -16.14 2.04
CA GLU A 955 10.91 -17.30 2.22
C GLU A 955 10.13 -18.59 2.51
N ILE A 956 9.14 -18.53 3.41
CA ILE A 956 8.24 -19.65 3.71
C ILE A 956 7.51 -20.10 2.45
N SER A 957 6.96 -19.16 1.68
CA SER A 957 6.24 -19.47 0.45
C SER A 957 7.12 -20.12 -0.62
N VAL A 958 8.35 -19.64 -0.80
CA VAL A 958 9.33 -20.28 -1.71
C VAL A 958 9.67 -21.68 -1.23
N LYS A 959 9.96 -21.85 0.06
CA LYS A 959 10.23 -23.18 0.64
C LYS A 959 9.07 -24.13 0.45
N MET A 960 7.83 -23.65 0.61
CA MET A 960 6.63 -24.45 0.40
C MET A 960 6.47 -24.88 -1.07
N LEU A 961 6.64 -23.96 -2.03
CA LEU A 961 6.62 -24.32 -3.45
C LEU A 961 7.76 -25.28 -3.81
N THR A 962 8.97 -25.07 -3.27
CA THR A 962 10.10 -26.00 -3.44
C THR A 962 9.77 -27.38 -2.90
N PHE A 963 9.19 -27.45 -1.70
CA PHE A 963 8.76 -28.69 -1.08
C PHE A 963 7.74 -29.43 -1.94
N LEU A 964 6.71 -28.74 -2.44
CA LEU A 964 5.69 -29.33 -3.32
C LEU A 964 6.28 -29.83 -4.63
N PHE A 965 7.22 -29.09 -5.23
CA PHE A 965 7.66 -29.35 -6.60
C PHE A 965 8.80 -30.37 -6.71
N GLN A 966 9.56 -30.61 -5.63
CA GLN A 966 10.73 -31.48 -5.66
C GLN A 966 10.50 -32.87 -5.05
N ASN A 967 9.48 -33.06 -4.23
CA ASN A 967 9.27 -34.31 -3.49
C ASN A 967 8.38 -35.36 -4.21
N ARG A 968 8.05 -35.14 -5.48
CA ARG A 968 7.32 -36.11 -6.35
C ARG A 968 6.04 -36.67 -5.69
N PHE A 969 5.29 -35.80 -5.04
CA PHE A 969 4.02 -36.14 -4.40
C PHE A 969 2.95 -36.53 -5.43
N ARG A 970 2.01 -37.37 -5.00
CA ARG A 970 0.76 -37.62 -5.73
C ARG A 970 -0.16 -36.40 -5.61
N SER A 971 -1.11 -36.28 -6.54
CA SER A 971 -2.06 -35.16 -6.54
C SER A 971 -2.81 -34.99 -5.21
N GLU A 972 -3.19 -36.09 -4.54
CA GLU A 972 -3.89 -36.01 -3.24
C GLU A 972 -2.99 -35.46 -2.13
N GLU A 973 -1.73 -35.88 -2.08
CA GLU A 973 -0.75 -35.39 -1.11
C GLU A 973 -0.45 -33.90 -1.32
N ILE A 974 -0.35 -33.45 -2.58
CA ILE A 974 -0.20 -32.01 -2.91
C ILE A 974 -1.40 -31.22 -2.39
N TRP A 975 -2.62 -31.71 -2.61
CA TRP A 975 -3.83 -31.05 -2.09
C TRP A 975 -3.85 -30.98 -0.56
N ASP A 976 -3.45 -32.05 0.12
CA ASP A 976 -3.40 -32.08 1.59
C ASP A 976 -2.36 -31.09 2.14
N HIS A 977 -1.20 -30.97 1.49
CA HIS A 977 -0.17 -30.00 1.85
C HIS A 977 -0.61 -28.55 1.58
N LEU A 978 -1.27 -28.29 0.45
CA LEU A 978 -1.85 -26.98 0.17
C LEU A 978 -2.92 -26.63 1.20
N GLU A 979 -3.87 -27.52 1.46
CA GLU A 979 -4.91 -27.33 2.48
C GLU A 979 -4.31 -27.01 3.86
N ASN A 980 -3.31 -27.77 4.30
CA ASN A 980 -2.59 -27.50 5.55
C ASN A 980 -1.96 -26.09 5.56
N TYR A 981 -1.29 -25.70 4.47
CA TYR A 981 -0.66 -24.39 4.36
C TYR A 981 -1.68 -23.25 4.52
N PHE A 982 -2.86 -23.35 3.88
CA PHE A 982 -3.92 -22.34 4.03
C PHE A 982 -4.63 -22.38 5.37
N LEU A 983 -4.51 -23.45 6.14
CA LEU A 983 -4.96 -23.53 7.54
C LEU A 983 -3.85 -23.14 8.53
N GLY A 984 -2.77 -22.52 8.04
CA GLY A 984 -1.66 -22.03 8.86
C GLY A 984 -0.72 -23.13 9.38
N ILE A 985 -0.83 -24.35 8.85
CA ILE A 985 -0.05 -25.52 9.26
C ILE A 985 1.08 -25.76 8.25
N LEU A 986 2.32 -25.54 8.68
CA LEU A 986 3.51 -25.85 7.88
C LEU A 986 3.97 -27.31 8.10
N PRO A 987 4.48 -27.99 7.07
CA PRO A 987 5.22 -29.25 7.21
C PRO A 987 6.37 -29.11 8.21
N GLU A 988 6.67 -30.16 8.97
CA GLU A 988 7.77 -30.16 9.96
C GLU A 988 9.13 -29.88 9.31
N GLU A 989 9.32 -30.28 8.05
CA GLU A 989 10.53 -30.03 7.28
C GLU A 989 10.75 -28.54 6.96
N LEU A 990 9.71 -27.71 7.09
CA LEU A 990 9.73 -26.29 6.79
C LEU A 990 9.71 -25.38 8.03
N LYS A 991 9.47 -25.94 9.23
CA LYS A 991 9.53 -25.24 10.52
C LYS A 991 10.98 -25.03 10.96
#